data_AF-A0A1J1IS39-F1
#
_entry.id   AF-A0A1J1IS39-F1
#
_cell.length_a   1.000
_cell.length_b   1.000
_cell.length_c   1.000
_cell.angle_alpha   90.00
_cell.angle_beta   90.00
_cell.angle_gamma   90.00
#
_symmetry.space_group_name_H-M   'P 1'
#
loop_
_entity.id
_entity.type
_entity.pdbx_description
1 polymer ?
#
loop_
_entity_poly.entity_id
_entity_poly.type
_entity_poly.pdbx_seq_one_letter_code
_entity_poly.pdbx_strand_id
1 'polypeptide(L)'
;MMESESSEQQDDDMFEDARENVSDSYESTSISSRPMDLNQALLESKVAIDYFFNNKFEEARQLMRTNSDSSIYHAVGHSVFLFLEAILTFEQQHIESAVVAIKQSIEICNKYRRKTTMSEYIGKPFRKAKFESFTEIEAHAELCSAEALLLKALLTFIEDESFSSMIKGGIKIKACFNSYNNQEGDLVLCEQMLKEQLDLFPNGVWFLFFKGRLEFMKGNLDEALLWYNRSLNSQNTWIQFHHICFWEMLWVHTLKLNWRKASFFANSLVKCSKWSRTMYSYQEASLLCMIDEKELTAMEKTAIEKLLHEVPKHKQRIAGKSLPMEKFACKRAERYFLTGRLIIPAIELMFLWNFFKICGKHFHVADGILKIIEKTLKSIEQRADDYVTDNTALLLLLKGSCLRHMNNPLQALNLVLFDLVTNFTKMIRLLLVAAVLTTASCQFQPIVTTSSGQLRGSRVFIGLFDSYFSFKGIPYAQPPVGELRFRNPVPVVPWTGVRDASNHGDFCPNGEVFGNSIGHEDCLFLNVYTPNLNGNLPVMMWIHGGAFIIGDGNTLVYGPDLLVEEDVIVVTLNYRLAALGFLNTGDKNAQGNYGLKDIVLAIKWVRDNIGAFGGDPEQITLFGQSAGSVSINMLLLSEMSRGLFKQGIMQSGTALAPFTLRNNGVDLAEQIGNKLGLTFDSTESLMTQLRQVPYQDILSASRNIVGMDKPLGLRPFDFVPCVEPEDSLEERFLTDDPINILISQNYETVPLMIGTTSNEGLLQVRESLIDSDVFQRYNENPDFFVPLSYKLDKDSPETIEVADEFKNIYFNNEPLSNSNLVGWAKFHTDAQFKFPTDRTLQYFMQTSTHPIYYYEFSYSGTLNFLKQLLFLFDYDGACHADDMFYLFKPSFPIPMFPWDQAIQVRRRQVRLWANFAKFGNPTPTTDNLVNTIWPVYDEASKAYLEMGKDLSIKYDQPRLKPWHDYQMRFTGHI
;
A
#
# COMPACT_ATOMS: atom_id res chain seq x y z
N MET A 1 -33.67 -12.22 -3.16
CA MET A 1 -33.84 -13.34 -2.22
C MET A 1 -32.53 -14.12 -2.20
N MET A 2 -31.86 -14.07 -1.04
CA MET A 2 -30.74 -14.86 -0.51
C MET A 2 -29.46 -14.90 -1.36
N GLU A 3 -28.40 -14.16 -1.00
CA GLU A 3 -27.41 -14.45 0.09
C GLU A 3 -26.75 -15.83 -0.13
N SER A 4 -25.46 -16.09 0.08
CA SER A 4 -24.21 -15.41 0.46
C SER A 4 -23.19 -16.58 0.49
N GLU A 5 -21.95 -16.47 0.01
CA GLU A 5 -20.81 -17.36 0.38
C GLU A 5 -19.59 -17.13 -0.55
N SER A 6 -18.55 -16.45 -0.06
CA SER A 6 -17.17 -16.60 -0.55
C SER A 6 -16.16 -16.02 0.44
N SER A 7 -16.08 -16.65 1.61
CA SER A 7 -14.98 -16.46 2.58
C SER A 7 -14.14 -17.72 2.78
N GLU A 8 -14.29 -18.76 1.95
CA GLU A 8 -13.68 -20.09 2.17
C GLU A 8 -12.49 -20.41 1.26
N GLN A 9 -12.11 -19.55 0.32
CA GLN A 9 -11.14 -19.93 -0.72
C GLN A 9 -9.66 -19.77 -0.32
N GLN A 10 -9.37 -19.36 0.92
CA GLN A 10 -8.01 -19.09 1.40
C GLN A 10 -7.40 -20.23 2.25
N ASP A 11 -8.17 -21.26 2.59
CA ASP A 11 -7.72 -22.38 3.43
C ASP A 11 -7.19 -23.59 2.62
N ASP A 12 -7.53 -23.69 1.33
CA ASP A 12 -7.22 -24.90 0.52
C ASP A 12 -5.84 -24.87 -0.20
N ASP A 13 -5.23 -23.70 -0.40
CA ASP A 13 -3.88 -23.57 -0.99
C ASP A 13 -2.76 -24.06 -0.05
N MET A 14 -3.09 -24.45 1.19
CA MET A 14 -2.13 -24.97 2.14
C MET A 14 -1.68 -26.43 1.89
N PHE A 15 -2.38 -27.19 1.02
CA PHE A 15 -2.16 -28.64 0.86
C PHE A 15 -1.61 -29.10 -0.51
N GLU A 16 -1.52 -28.23 -1.53
CA GLU A 16 -0.98 -28.62 -2.84
C GLU A 16 0.56 -28.57 -2.91
N ASP A 17 1.19 -27.54 -2.34
CA ASP A 17 2.66 -27.37 -2.35
C ASP A 17 3.45 -28.43 -1.54
N ALA A 18 2.77 -29.27 -0.75
CA ALA A 18 3.38 -30.36 0.01
C ALA A 18 3.43 -31.70 -0.76
N ARG A 19 2.81 -31.79 -1.94
CA ARG A 19 2.75 -33.02 -2.76
C ARG A 19 3.93 -33.17 -3.71
N GLU A 20 4.62 -32.07 -4.05
CA GLU A 20 5.76 -32.08 -4.94
C GLU A 20 7.07 -32.09 -4.15
N ASN A 21 7.50 -33.27 -3.70
CA ASN A 21 8.90 -33.68 -3.51
C ASN A 21 8.95 -34.97 -2.66
N VAL A 22 8.61 -36.10 -3.27
CA VAL A 22 8.97 -37.43 -2.74
C VAL A 22 9.60 -38.19 -3.90
N SER A 23 10.93 -38.14 -3.98
CA SER A 23 11.71 -38.99 -4.88
C SER A 23 11.89 -40.37 -4.26
N ASP A 24 11.45 -41.40 -4.99
CA ASP A 24 11.61 -42.81 -4.66
C ASP A 24 13.08 -43.20 -4.43
N SER A 25 13.42 -43.72 -3.24
CA SER A 25 14.42 -44.78 -3.13
C SER A 25 14.46 -45.48 -1.76
N TYR A 26 14.52 -46.81 -1.82
CA TYR A 26 15.02 -47.82 -0.87
C TYR A 26 14.09 -48.59 0.11
N GLU A 27 14.03 -49.88 -0.22
CA GLU A 27 14.08 -51.11 0.58
C GLU A 27 12.98 -51.47 1.58
N SER A 28 12.21 -52.49 1.16
CA SER A 28 11.23 -53.24 1.92
C SER A 28 11.85 -54.07 3.03
N THR A 29 11.54 -53.73 4.28
CA THR A 29 11.60 -54.68 5.40
C THR A 29 10.19 -55.10 5.82
N SER A 30 10.02 -56.42 5.91
CA SER A 30 8.78 -57.17 6.12
C SER A 30 8.08 -56.90 7.46
N ILE A 31 6.77 -56.57 7.46
CA ILE A 31 5.94 -56.53 8.68
C ILE A 31 4.53 -57.12 8.43
N SER A 32 4.12 -57.89 9.45
CA SER A 32 2.88 -58.61 9.77
C SER A 32 1.55 -58.18 9.11
N SER A 33 0.73 -59.19 8.79
CA SER A 33 -0.35 -59.21 7.80
C SER A 33 -1.78 -59.15 8.37
N ARG A 34 -2.15 -58.10 9.12
CA ARG A 34 -3.59 -57.79 9.34
C ARG A 34 -3.81 -56.29 9.57
N PRO A 35 -4.62 -55.60 8.74
CA PRO A 35 -5.00 -54.22 8.99
C PRO A 35 -5.90 -54.13 10.24
N MET A 36 -5.65 -53.14 11.09
CA MET A 36 -6.42 -52.87 12.30
C MET A 36 -7.80 -52.31 11.95
N ASP A 37 -8.83 -52.70 12.69
CA ASP A 37 -10.19 -52.18 12.55
C ASP A 37 -10.30 -50.70 12.94
N LEU A 38 -11.00 -49.89 12.13
CA LEU A 38 -11.11 -48.43 12.32
C LEU A 38 -11.81 -48.06 13.63
N ASN A 39 -12.86 -48.79 14.01
CA ASN A 39 -13.60 -48.52 15.25
C ASN A 39 -12.75 -48.83 16.47
N GLN A 40 -11.98 -49.94 16.42
CA GLN A 40 -11.00 -50.26 17.46
C GLN A 40 -9.91 -49.19 17.56
N ALA A 41 -9.38 -48.72 16.42
CA ALA A 41 -8.37 -47.66 16.39
C ALA A 41 -8.90 -46.33 16.98
N LEU A 42 -10.15 -45.96 16.69
CA LEU A 42 -10.81 -44.79 17.26
C LEU A 42 -11.04 -44.91 18.77
N LEU A 43 -11.43 -46.08 19.25
CA LEU A 43 -11.62 -46.35 20.68
C LEU A 43 -10.29 -46.23 21.44
N GLU A 44 -9.24 -46.88 20.96
CA GLU A 44 -7.90 -46.82 21.55
C GLU A 44 -7.33 -45.39 21.52
N SER A 45 -7.61 -44.63 20.45
CA SER A 45 -7.23 -43.21 20.35
C SER A 45 -7.94 -42.34 21.38
N LYS A 46 -9.24 -42.54 21.60
CA LYS A 46 -9.99 -41.84 22.65
C LYS A 46 -9.44 -42.13 24.05
N VAL A 47 -9.07 -43.38 24.32
CA VAL A 47 -8.44 -43.77 25.59
C VAL A 47 -7.06 -43.12 25.74
N ALA A 48 -6.25 -43.07 24.67
CA ALA A 48 -4.96 -42.39 24.71
C ALA A 48 -5.11 -40.88 24.96
N ILE A 49 -6.11 -40.23 24.38
CA ILE A 49 -6.43 -38.81 24.61
C ILE A 49 -6.80 -38.59 26.09
N ASP A 50 -7.66 -39.44 26.66
CA ASP A 50 -8.03 -39.37 28.07
C ASP A 50 -6.81 -39.54 28.99
N TYR A 51 -5.94 -40.52 28.71
CA TYR A 51 -4.70 -40.71 29.43
C TYR A 51 -3.77 -39.50 29.31
N PHE A 52 -3.58 -38.97 28.09
CA PHE A 52 -2.72 -37.81 27.84
C PHE A 52 -3.19 -36.59 28.63
N PHE A 53 -4.49 -36.26 28.60
CA PHE A 53 -5.03 -35.10 29.31
C PHE A 53 -5.17 -35.31 30.82
N ASN A 54 -5.12 -36.55 31.31
CA ASN A 54 -5.01 -36.88 32.74
C ASN A 54 -3.55 -37.10 33.22
N ASN A 55 -2.56 -36.61 32.47
CA ASN A 55 -1.12 -36.69 32.78
C ASN A 55 -0.54 -38.12 32.83
N LYS A 56 -1.24 -39.12 32.28
CA LYS A 56 -0.78 -40.51 32.12
C LYS A 56 -0.06 -40.67 30.77
N PHE A 57 1.02 -39.90 30.60
CA PHE A 57 1.69 -39.74 29.31
C PHE A 57 2.34 -41.03 28.79
N GLU A 58 2.90 -41.86 29.67
CA GLU A 58 3.56 -43.10 29.25
C GLU A 58 2.54 -44.16 28.81
N GLU A 59 1.40 -44.26 29.50
CA GLU A 59 0.30 -45.13 29.11
C GLU A 59 -0.29 -44.72 27.75
N ALA A 60 -0.46 -43.41 27.52
CA ALA A 60 -0.91 -42.88 26.23
C ALA A 60 0.14 -43.11 25.12
N ARG A 61 1.43 -42.88 25.41
CA ARG A 61 2.55 -43.08 24.46
C ARG A 61 2.67 -44.55 24.06
N GLN A 62 2.60 -45.47 25.02
CA GLN A 62 2.70 -46.91 24.77
C GLN A 62 1.51 -47.41 23.94
N LEU A 63 0.30 -46.93 24.23
CA LEU A 63 -0.89 -47.26 23.47
C LEU A 63 -0.74 -46.82 22.01
N MET A 64 -0.34 -45.57 21.77
CA MET A 64 -0.13 -45.04 20.41
C MET A 64 1.02 -45.70 19.65
N ARG A 65 2.08 -46.14 20.33
CA ARG A 65 3.24 -46.81 19.71
C ARG A 65 2.94 -48.23 19.22
N THR A 66 2.09 -48.98 19.92
CA THR A 66 1.95 -50.44 19.69
C THR A 66 1.50 -50.80 18.28
N ASN A 67 0.70 -49.94 17.63
CA ASN A 67 0.14 -50.17 16.30
C ASN A 67 0.49 -49.04 15.31
N SER A 68 1.56 -48.29 15.58
CA SER A 68 1.98 -47.13 14.77
C SER A 68 2.33 -47.49 13.33
N ASP A 69 2.67 -48.75 13.05
CA ASP A 69 3.09 -49.20 11.72
C ASP A 69 1.91 -49.63 10.83
N SER A 70 0.73 -49.80 11.40
CA SER A 70 -0.43 -50.41 10.73
C SER A 70 -1.73 -49.60 10.79
N SER A 71 -1.88 -48.66 11.74
CA SER A 71 -3.09 -47.86 11.95
C SER A 71 -2.81 -46.36 11.77
N ILE A 72 -3.66 -45.67 10.99
CA ILE A 72 -3.54 -44.21 10.73
C ILE A 72 -3.53 -43.37 12.02
N TYR A 73 -4.40 -43.68 13.00
CA TYR A 73 -4.49 -42.93 14.24
C TYR A 73 -3.29 -43.15 15.17
N HIS A 74 -2.87 -44.40 15.35
CA HIS A 74 -1.67 -44.76 16.11
C HIS A 74 -0.40 -44.17 15.50
N ALA A 75 -0.29 -44.16 14.16
CA ALA A 75 0.86 -43.56 13.46
C ALA A 75 0.96 -42.06 13.72
N VAL A 76 -0.16 -41.32 13.57
CA VAL A 76 -0.21 -39.88 13.86
C VAL A 76 -0.03 -39.61 15.34
N GLY A 77 -0.70 -40.34 16.23
CA GLY A 77 -0.57 -40.20 17.68
C GLY A 77 0.85 -40.43 18.16
N HIS A 78 1.54 -41.46 17.64
CA HIS A 78 2.95 -41.70 17.93
C HIS A 78 3.85 -40.55 17.43
N SER A 79 3.55 -40.03 16.24
CA SER A 79 4.24 -38.87 15.68
C SER A 79 4.05 -37.60 16.53
N VAL A 80 2.86 -37.37 17.10
CA VAL A 80 2.59 -36.26 18.02
C VAL A 80 3.46 -36.36 19.29
N PHE A 81 3.59 -37.54 19.88
CA PHE A 81 4.45 -37.72 21.06
C PHE A 81 5.92 -37.42 20.76
N LEU A 82 6.45 -37.92 19.64
CA LEU A 82 7.83 -37.67 19.24
C LEU A 82 8.04 -36.21 18.84
N PHE A 83 7.07 -35.58 18.20
CA PHE A 83 7.08 -34.15 17.89
C PHE A 83 7.09 -33.30 19.16
N LEU A 84 6.25 -33.61 20.15
CA LEU A 84 6.24 -32.92 21.43
C LEU A 84 7.57 -33.10 22.18
N GLU A 85 8.14 -34.30 22.17
CA GLU A 85 9.47 -34.58 22.75
C GLU A 85 10.56 -33.77 22.03
N ALA A 86 10.52 -33.70 20.69
CA ALA A 86 11.43 -32.90 19.89
C ALA A 86 11.36 -31.40 20.22
N ILE A 87 10.15 -30.83 20.28
CA ILE A 87 9.97 -29.41 20.59
C ILE A 87 10.34 -29.11 22.04
N LEU A 88 9.89 -29.93 22.99
CA LEU A 88 10.13 -29.68 24.41
C LEU A 88 11.61 -29.83 24.80
N THR A 89 12.36 -30.71 24.14
CA THR A 89 13.78 -30.94 24.44
C THR A 89 14.72 -30.12 23.56
N PHE A 90 14.32 -29.85 22.32
CA PHE A 90 15.14 -29.23 21.27
C PHE A 90 16.46 -29.99 21.02
N GLU A 91 16.45 -31.32 21.21
CA GLU A 91 17.60 -32.19 20.97
C GLU A 91 17.55 -32.78 19.56
N GLN A 92 18.68 -32.70 18.85
CA GLN A 92 18.80 -33.14 17.45
C GLN A 92 18.29 -34.58 17.24
N GLN A 93 18.62 -35.49 18.17
CA GLN A 93 18.19 -36.88 18.11
C GLN A 93 16.65 -37.04 18.19
N HIS A 94 15.99 -36.22 19.01
CA HIS A 94 14.53 -36.25 19.12
C HIS A 94 13.87 -35.60 17.89
N ILE A 95 14.47 -34.54 17.35
CA ILE A 95 14.02 -33.90 16.10
C ILE A 95 14.06 -34.90 14.95
N GLU A 96 15.19 -35.60 14.76
CA GLU A 96 15.34 -36.63 13.74
C GLU A 96 14.33 -37.78 13.92
N SER A 97 14.12 -38.22 15.16
CA SER A 97 13.12 -39.26 15.48
C SER A 97 11.70 -38.83 15.12
N ALA A 98 11.34 -37.57 15.40
CA ALA A 98 10.04 -37.00 15.03
C ALA A 98 9.87 -36.89 13.51
N VAL A 99 10.90 -36.48 12.77
CA VAL A 99 10.88 -36.43 11.30
C VAL A 99 10.59 -37.80 10.72
N VAL A 100 11.29 -38.84 11.19
CA VAL A 100 11.12 -40.21 10.70
C VAL A 100 9.69 -40.71 10.97
N ALA A 101 9.18 -40.52 12.18
CA ALA A 101 7.83 -40.94 12.54
C ALA A 101 6.74 -40.19 11.74
N ILE A 102 6.90 -38.89 11.52
CA ILE A 102 5.97 -38.09 10.71
C ILE A 102 5.98 -38.56 9.24
N LYS A 103 7.15 -38.87 8.67
CA LYS A 103 7.23 -39.45 7.32
C LYS A 103 6.51 -40.80 7.25
N GLN A 104 6.76 -41.67 8.23
CA GLN A 104 6.11 -42.97 8.31
C GLN A 104 4.58 -42.86 8.46
N SER A 105 4.07 -41.90 9.26
CA SER A 105 2.63 -41.71 9.41
C SER A 105 1.97 -41.20 8.13
N ILE A 106 2.63 -40.31 7.37
CA ILE A 106 2.16 -39.89 6.04
C ILE A 106 2.09 -41.08 5.08
N GLU A 107 3.12 -41.93 5.06
CA GLU A 107 3.12 -43.15 4.22
C GLU A 107 1.98 -44.10 4.57
N ILE A 108 1.70 -44.30 5.87
CA ILE A 108 0.61 -45.13 6.33
C ILE A 108 -0.75 -44.53 5.96
N CYS A 109 -0.94 -43.22 6.10
CA CYS A 109 -2.16 -42.54 5.66
C CYS A 109 -2.36 -42.71 4.14
N ASN A 110 -1.30 -42.54 3.34
CA ASN A 110 -1.35 -42.69 1.89
C ASN A 110 -1.74 -44.10 1.41
N LYS A 111 -1.57 -45.16 2.24
CA LYS A 111 -2.06 -46.51 1.93
C LYS A 111 -3.58 -46.62 1.91
N TYR A 112 -4.26 -45.80 2.72
CA TYR A 112 -5.72 -45.82 2.90
C TYR A 112 -6.43 -44.62 2.26
N ARG A 113 -5.68 -43.63 1.77
CA ARG A 113 -6.22 -42.51 0.99
C ARG A 113 -6.66 -42.96 -0.39
N ARG A 114 -7.70 -42.30 -0.92
CA ARG A 114 -8.24 -42.57 -2.26
C ARG A 114 -7.18 -42.24 -3.31
N LYS A 115 -6.86 -43.21 -4.18
CA LYS A 115 -5.96 -43.02 -5.32
C LYS A 115 -6.75 -42.49 -6.51
N THR A 116 -6.56 -41.23 -6.87
CA THR A 116 -7.22 -40.59 -8.02
C THR A 116 -6.60 -41.12 -9.32
N THR A 117 -7.41 -41.66 -10.23
CA THR A 117 -6.92 -42.11 -11.55
C THR A 117 -6.69 -40.94 -12.50
N MET A 118 -5.66 -41.02 -13.34
CA MET A 118 -5.24 -39.99 -14.31
C MET A 118 -6.36 -39.48 -15.24
N SER A 119 -7.44 -40.25 -15.43
CA SER A 119 -8.63 -39.86 -16.19
C SER A 119 -9.55 -38.85 -15.49
N GLU A 120 -9.43 -38.64 -14.17
CA GLU A 120 -10.20 -37.62 -13.43
C GLU A 120 -9.54 -36.23 -13.46
N TYR A 121 -8.31 -36.10 -13.97
CA TYR A 121 -7.59 -34.82 -14.11
C TYR A 121 -7.98 -34.03 -15.38
N ILE A 122 -8.56 -34.69 -16.38
CA ILE A 122 -8.89 -34.04 -17.66
C ILE A 122 -10.28 -33.38 -17.54
N GLY A 123 -10.28 -32.11 -17.15
CA GLY A 123 -11.35 -31.17 -17.52
C GLY A 123 -12.31 -30.72 -16.42
N LYS A 124 -11.83 -30.21 -15.27
CA LYS A 124 -12.53 -29.27 -14.36
C LYS A 124 -11.60 -28.75 -13.26
N PRO A 125 -11.49 -27.44 -12.98
CA PRO A 125 -10.82 -26.94 -11.78
C PRO A 125 -11.72 -27.11 -10.55
N PHE A 126 -11.15 -27.64 -9.47
CA PHE A 126 -11.60 -27.55 -8.07
C PHE A 126 -13.06 -27.90 -7.74
N ARG A 127 -13.29 -29.14 -7.29
CA ARG A 127 -14.40 -29.47 -6.38
C ARG A 127 -13.84 -29.62 -4.96
N LYS A 128 -14.42 -28.92 -3.98
CA LYS A 128 -14.37 -29.29 -2.54
C LYS A 128 -14.48 -30.83 -2.45
N ALA A 129 -13.59 -31.48 -1.71
CA ALA A 129 -13.64 -32.93 -1.53
C ALA A 129 -15.03 -33.32 -1.03
N LYS A 130 -15.84 -33.96 -1.89
CA LYS A 130 -17.14 -34.46 -1.47
C LYS A 130 -16.89 -35.68 -0.60
N PHE A 131 -16.73 -35.46 0.71
CA PHE A 131 -16.58 -36.53 1.71
C PHE A 131 -17.73 -37.57 1.62
N GLU A 132 -18.88 -37.19 1.08
CA GLU A 132 -20.00 -38.09 0.71
C GLU A 132 -19.61 -39.23 -0.25
N SER A 133 -18.52 -39.08 -1.01
CA SER A 133 -18.00 -40.05 -1.97
C SER A 133 -16.79 -40.86 -1.46
N PHE A 134 -16.39 -40.63 -0.22
CA PHE A 134 -15.26 -41.30 0.43
C PHE A 134 -15.81 -42.44 1.29
N THR A 135 -15.10 -43.56 1.32
CA THR A 135 -15.31 -44.52 2.40
C THR A 135 -14.88 -43.90 3.73
N GLU A 136 -15.44 -44.39 4.84
CA GLU A 136 -15.15 -43.87 6.18
C GLU A 136 -13.64 -43.87 6.48
N ILE A 137 -12.92 -44.93 6.09
CA ILE A 137 -11.47 -45.03 6.26
C ILE A 137 -10.69 -44.05 5.38
N GLU A 138 -11.14 -43.76 4.16
CA GLU A 138 -10.49 -42.79 3.26
C GLU A 138 -10.64 -41.36 3.79
N ALA A 139 -11.82 -41.01 4.31
CA ALA A 139 -12.06 -39.69 4.91
C ALA A 139 -11.17 -39.47 6.15
N HIS A 140 -11.07 -40.48 7.02
CA HIS A 140 -10.19 -40.44 8.19
C HIS A 140 -8.71 -40.39 7.79
N ALA A 141 -8.30 -41.09 6.72
CA ALA A 141 -6.93 -41.06 6.22
C ALA A 141 -6.53 -39.70 5.61
N GLU A 142 -7.45 -38.98 4.97
CA GLU A 142 -7.21 -37.59 4.54
C GLU A 142 -6.97 -36.67 5.74
N LEU A 143 -7.81 -36.74 6.78
CA LEU A 143 -7.68 -35.91 7.99
C LEU A 143 -6.38 -36.21 8.75
N CYS A 144 -6.06 -37.49 8.95
CA CYS A 144 -4.80 -37.90 9.60
C CYS A 144 -3.57 -37.48 8.78
N SER A 145 -3.65 -37.54 7.45
CA SER A 145 -2.57 -37.06 6.57
C SER A 145 -2.40 -35.54 6.66
N ALA A 146 -3.49 -34.77 6.77
CA ALA A 146 -3.43 -33.33 6.91
C ALA A 146 -2.75 -32.93 8.23
N GLU A 147 -3.10 -33.59 9.33
CA GLU A 147 -2.46 -33.37 10.64
C GLU A 147 -0.97 -33.73 10.62
N ALA A 148 -0.59 -34.86 10.02
CA ALA A 148 0.81 -35.24 9.89
C ALA A 148 1.62 -34.23 9.05
N LEU A 149 1.02 -33.67 7.99
CA LEU A 149 1.63 -32.61 7.19
C LEU A 149 1.78 -31.30 7.98
N LEU A 150 0.82 -30.96 8.85
CA LEU A 150 0.92 -29.81 9.75
C LEU A 150 2.08 -29.99 10.75
N LEU A 151 2.18 -31.15 11.39
CA LEU A 151 3.31 -31.48 12.28
C LEU A 151 4.65 -31.41 11.54
N LYS A 152 4.71 -31.92 10.30
CA LYS A 152 5.88 -31.82 9.42
C LYS A 152 6.24 -30.36 9.17
N ALA A 153 5.28 -29.52 8.81
CA ALA A 153 5.50 -28.10 8.52
C ALA A 153 6.01 -27.34 9.76
N LEU A 154 5.45 -27.62 10.95
CA LEU A 154 5.91 -27.06 12.21
C LEU A 154 7.33 -27.54 12.57
N LEU A 155 7.65 -28.80 12.30
CA LEU A 155 8.99 -29.35 12.54
C LEU A 155 10.02 -28.83 11.52
N THR A 156 9.60 -28.47 10.31
CA THR A 156 10.45 -27.87 9.27
C THR A 156 11.07 -26.53 9.74
N PHE A 157 10.41 -25.83 10.67
CA PHE A 157 10.95 -24.63 11.35
C PHE A 157 12.24 -24.93 12.15
N ILE A 158 12.38 -26.17 12.60
CA ILE A 158 13.47 -26.66 13.45
C ILE A 158 14.48 -27.48 12.62
N GLU A 159 14.03 -28.16 11.56
CA GLU A 159 14.83 -29.03 10.68
C GLU A 159 15.56 -28.28 9.56
N ASP A 160 14.96 -27.24 8.96
CA ASP A 160 15.51 -26.62 7.75
C ASP A 160 16.56 -25.55 8.10
N GLU A 161 17.77 -25.78 7.58
CA GLU A 161 19.00 -25.01 7.80
C GLU A 161 18.99 -23.59 7.16
N SER A 162 17.81 -23.06 6.84
CA SER A 162 17.68 -21.79 6.11
C SER A 162 16.81 -20.76 6.83
N PHE A 163 17.33 -19.53 6.90
CA PHE A 163 16.59 -18.35 7.38
C PHE A 163 15.31 -18.09 6.56
N SER A 164 15.26 -18.54 5.30
CA SER A 164 14.07 -18.45 4.45
C SER A 164 12.96 -19.37 4.94
N SER A 165 13.30 -20.56 5.42
CA SER A 165 12.35 -21.56 5.90
C SER A 165 11.76 -21.19 7.25
N MET A 166 12.56 -20.55 8.12
CA MET A 166 12.08 -19.92 9.36
C MET A 166 11.06 -18.79 9.10
N ILE A 167 11.31 -17.94 8.08
CA ILE A 167 10.38 -16.88 7.66
C ILE A 167 9.12 -17.48 7.03
N LYS A 168 9.26 -18.46 6.12
CA LYS A 168 8.13 -19.15 5.49
C LYS A 168 7.28 -19.91 6.53
N GLY A 169 7.91 -20.58 7.49
CA GLY A 169 7.23 -21.25 8.60
C GLY A 169 6.49 -20.27 9.51
N GLY A 170 7.10 -19.13 9.85
CA GLY A 170 6.44 -18.05 10.59
C GLY A 170 5.26 -17.42 9.83
N ILE A 171 5.39 -17.26 8.51
CA ILE A 171 4.30 -16.83 7.62
C ILE A 171 3.18 -17.87 7.57
N LYS A 172 3.51 -19.17 7.51
CA LYS A 172 2.53 -20.27 7.50
C LYS A 172 1.78 -20.40 8.83
N ILE A 173 2.48 -20.34 9.97
CA ILE A 173 1.85 -20.32 11.31
C ILE A 173 0.93 -19.10 11.45
N LYS A 174 1.38 -17.94 10.95
CA LYS A 174 0.57 -16.71 10.92
C LYS A 174 -0.61 -16.82 9.96
N ALA A 175 -0.47 -17.50 8.83
CA ALA A 175 -1.54 -17.77 7.89
C ALA A 175 -2.60 -18.67 8.52
N CYS A 176 -2.21 -19.81 9.14
CA CYS A 176 -3.13 -20.65 9.92
C CYS A 176 -3.81 -19.84 11.04
N PHE A 177 -3.07 -19.00 11.77
CA PHE A 177 -3.63 -18.16 12.82
C PHE A 177 -4.62 -17.11 12.28
N ASN A 178 -4.35 -16.54 11.09
CA ASN A 178 -5.22 -15.58 10.44
C ASN A 178 -6.47 -16.23 9.83
N SER A 179 -6.39 -17.49 9.35
CA SER A 179 -7.54 -18.29 8.91
C SER A 179 -8.58 -18.43 10.02
N TYR A 180 -8.14 -18.47 11.28
CA TYR A 180 -9.04 -18.55 12.44
C TYR A 180 -9.54 -17.19 12.96
N ASN A 181 -9.08 -16.04 12.44
CA ASN A 181 -9.25 -14.81 13.20
C ASN A 181 -9.48 -13.52 12.37
N ASN A 182 -10.73 -13.08 12.33
CA ASN A 182 -11.13 -11.74 11.84
C ASN A 182 -11.27 -10.67 12.96
N GLN A 183 -10.93 -10.95 14.23
CA GLN A 183 -10.98 -9.95 15.34
C GLN A 183 -9.85 -10.16 16.37
N GLU A 184 -9.69 -9.27 17.37
CA GLU A 184 -8.79 -9.58 18.50
C GLU A 184 -9.25 -10.90 19.14
N GLY A 185 -8.35 -11.89 19.29
CA GLY A 185 -8.72 -13.26 19.66
C GLY A 185 -9.72 -13.35 20.83
N ASP A 186 -10.77 -14.15 20.64
CA ASP A 186 -11.91 -14.23 21.54
C ASP A 186 -11.54 -14.89 22.88
N LEU A 187 -11.15 -14.06 23.86
CA LEU A 187 -10.82 -14.50 25.21
C LEU A 187 -12.04 -15.06 25.96
N VAL A 188 -13.27 -14.73 25.54
CA VAL A 188 -14.51 -15.25 26.13
C VAL A 188 -14.71 -16.70 25.69
N LEU A 189 -14.55 -16.98 24.40
CA LEU A 189 -14.59 -18.35 23.87
C LEU A 189 -13.47 -19.21 24.49
N CYS A 190 -12.24 -18.69 24.58
CA CYS A 190 -11.13 -19.40 25.23
C CYS A 190 -11.46 -19.74 26.69
N GLU A 191 -12.11 -18.83 27.42
CA GLU A 191 -12.53 -19.06 28.80
C GLU A 191 -13.62 -20.12 28.92
N GLN A 192 -14.60 -20.12 28.02
CA GLN A 192 -15.67 -21.13 27.97
C GLN A 192 -15.08 -22.51 27.67
N MET A 193 -14.26 -22.64 26.63
CA MET A 193 -13.62 -23.90 26.26
C MET A 193 -12.73 -24.43 27.38
N LEU A 194 -11.90 -23.58 28.00
CA LEU A 194 -11.04 -24.01 29.09
C LEU A 194 -11.84 -24.45 30.33
N LYS A 195 -12.99 -23.83 30.59
CA LYS A 195 -13.87 -24.24 31.69
C LYS A 195 -14.39 -25.65 31.46
N GLU A 196 -14.94 -25.94 30.28
CA GLU A 196 -15.46 -27.27 29.93
C GLU A 196 -14.37 -28.34 30.00
N GLN A 197 -13.17 -28.05 29.48
CA GLN A 197 -12.06 -28.99 29.53
C GLN A 197 -11.50 -29.19 30.95
N LEU A 198 -11.50 -28.16 31.80
CA LEU A 198 -11.09 -28.30 33.20
C LEU A 198 -12.13 -29.04 34.06
N ASP A 199 -13.42 -29.01 33.69
CA ASP A 199 -14.44 -29.83 34.33
C ASP A 199 -14.22 -31.33 34.03
N LEU A 200 -13.75 -31.66 32.82
CA LEU A 200 -13.39 -33.02 32.41
C LEU A 200 -12.01 -33.47 32.93
N PHE A 201 -11.02 -32.57 32.90
CA PHE A 201 -9.62 -32.85 33.21
C PHE A 201 -9.07 -31.85 34.26
N PRO A 202 -9.54 -31.91 35.52
CA PRO A 202 -9.27 -30.88 36.53
C PRO A 202 -7.80 -30.77 36.94
N ASN A 203 -7.01 -31.81 36.68
CA ASN A 203 -5.57 -31.86 36.96
C ASN A 203 -4.72 -31.90 35.68
N GLY A 204 -5.32 -31.78 34.49
CA GLY A 204 -4.59 -31.86 33.22
C GLY A 204 -3.60 -30.70 33.05
N VAL A 205 -2.32 -31.02 32.87
CA VAL A 205 -1.22 -30.04 32.87
C VAL A 205 -1.42 -28.95 31.82
N TRP A 206 -1.91 -29.31 30.63
CA TRP A 206 -2.14 -28.43 29.49
C TRP A 206 -3.24 -27.41 29.77
N PHE A 207 -4.40 -27.86 30.27
CA PHE A 207 -5.53 -26.96 30.56
C PHE A 207 -5.22 -26.03 31.73
N LEU A 208 -4.51 -26.51 32.75
CA LEU A 208 -4.01 -25.67 33.85
C LEU A 208 -3.03 -24.60 33.35
N PHE A 209 -2.12 -24.97 32.44
CA PHE A 209 -1.18 -24.03 31.82
C PHE A 209 -1.88 -22.98 30.96
N PHE A 210 -2.79 -23.40 30.08
CA PHE A 210 -3.54 -22.50 29.22
C PHE A 210 -4.47 -21.56 30.01
N LYS A 211 -5.04 -22.03 31.13
CA LYS A 211 -5.77 -21.15 32.04
C LYS A 211 -4.85 -20.09 32.67
N GLY A 212 -3.63 -20.47 33.08
CA GLY A 212 -2.62 -19.50 33.51
C GLY A 212 -2.28 -18.47 32.44
N ARG A 213 -2.14 -18.91 31.18
CA ARG A 213 -1.86 -18.03 30.04
C ARG A 213 -3.03 -17.10 29.70
N LEU A 214 -4.27 -17.58 29.80
CA LEU A 214 -5.46 -16.76 29.65
C LEU A 214 -5.49 -15.63 30.69
N GLU A 215 -5.28 -15.96 31.97
CA GLU A 215 -5.24 -14.96 33.04
C GLU A 215 -4.09 -13.97 32.84
N PHE A 216 -2.93 -14.44 32.37
CA PHE A 216 -1.79 -13.59 32.03
C PHE A 216 -2.13 -12.59 30.92
N MET A 217 -2.79 -13.04 29.84
CA MET A 217 -3.23 -12.19 28.72
C MET A 217 -4.31 -11.18 29.13
N LYS A 218 -5.16 -11.52 30.10
CA LYS A 218 -6.11 -10.59 30.74
C LYS A 218 -5.41 -9.59 31.68
N GLY A 219 -4.13 -9.78 31.99
CA GLY A 219 -3.36 -8.98 32.93
C GLY A 219 -3.58 -9.35 34.41
N ASN A 220 -4.27 -10.46 34.70
CA ASN A 220 -4.55 -10.94 36.05
C ASN A 220 -3.33 -11.71 36.59
N LEU A 221 -2.28 -10.98 36.95
CA LEU A 221 -0.96 -11.55 37.23
C LEU A 221 -0.94 -12.54 38.41
N ASP A 222 -1.72 -12.31 39.46
CA ASP A 222 -1.77 -13.21 40.63
C ASP A 222 -2.50 -14.52 40.32
N GLU A 223 -3.62 -14.44 39.60
CA GLU A 223 -4.34 -15.62 39.12
C GLU A 223 -3.47 -16.44 38.14
N ALA A 224 -2.77 -15.78 37.23
CA ALA A 224 -1.84 -16.45 36.33
C ALA A 224 -0.80 -17.28 37.11
N LEU A 225 -0.18 -16.71 38.16
CA LEU A 225 0.76 -17.45 39.02
C LEU A 225 0.11 -18.64 39.73
N LEU A 226 -1.11 -18.49 40.23
CA LEU A 226 -1.84 -19.57 40.89
C LEU A 226 -1.99 -20.77 39.94
N TRP A 227 -2.45 -20.53 38.71
CA TRP A 227 -2.67 -21.57 37.71
C TRP A 227 -1.35 -22.18 37.20
N TYR A 228 -0.31 -21.38 36.98
CA TYR A 228 1.00 -21.91 36.61
C TYR A 228 1.61 -22.80 37.70
N ASN A 229 1.45 -22.45 38.99
CA ASN A 229 1.88 -23.31 40.09
C ASN A 229 1.06 -24.62 40.15
N ARG A 230 -0.26 -24.56 39.91
CA ARG A 230 -1.09 -25.78 39.81
C ARG A 230 -0.64 -26.67 38.66
N SER A 231 -0.37 -26.09 37.50
CA SER A 231 0.15 -26.82 36.34
C SER A 231 1.50 -27.48 36.65
N LEU A 232 2.44 -26.73 37.25
CA LEU A 232 3.75 -27.24 37.66
C LEU A 232 3.64 -28.45 38.60
N ASN A 233 2.74 -28.41 39.57
CA ASN A 233 2.55 -29.46 40.56
C ASN A 233 1.72 -30.67 40.04
N SER A 234 1.14 -30.57 38.86
CA SER A 234 0.21 -31.60 38.34
C SER A 234 0.90 -32.84 37.77
N GLN A 235 2.18 -32.73 37.40
CA GLN A 235 2.97 -33.82 36.80
C GLN A 235 4.47 -33.58 36.96
N ASN A 236 5.26 -34.66 37.02
CA ASN A 236 6.73 -34.64 37.00
C ASN A 236 7.35 -35.51 35.88
N THR A 237 6.52 -36.07 35.01
CA THR A 237 6.93 -36.98 33.93
C THR A 237 7.64 -36.21 32.82
N TRP A 238 7.12 -35.05 32.43
CA TRP A 238 7.71 -34.17 31.40
C TRP A 238 8.23 -32.89 32.06
N ILE A 239 9.44 -32.96 32.62
CA ILE A 239 10.08 -31.84 33.33
C ILE A 239 10.33 -30.62 32.44
N GLN A 240 10.44 -30.83 31.12
CA GLN A 240 10.60 -29.75 30.13
C GLN A 240 9.37 -28.84 30.11
N PHE A 241 8.19 -29.36 30.45
CA PHE A 241 6.99 -28.56 30.61
C PHE A 241 7.11 -27.56 31.76
N HIS A 242 7.86 -27.91 32.82
CA HIS A 242 8.16 -26.99 33.91
C HIS A 242 8.98 -25.78 33.42
N HIS A 243 9.84 -25.96 32.41
CA HIS A 243 10.59 -24.85 31.83
C HIS A 243 9.67 -23.82 31.16
N ILE A 244 8.61 -24.28 30.49
CA ILE A 244 7.60 -23.39 29.89
C ILE A 244 6.89 -22.60 31.00
N CYS A 245 6.51 -23.25 32.11
CA CYS A 245 5.97 -22.57 33.28
C CYS A 245 6.97 -21.57 33.89
N PHE A 246 8.25 -21.92 34.01
CA PHE A 246 9.28 -21.01 34.52
C PHE A 246 9.44 -19.77 33.64
N TRP A 247 9.36 -19.93 32.31
CA TRP A 247 9.38 -18.81 31.37
C TRP A 247 8.21 -17.86 31.59
N GLU A 248 6.99 -18.39 31.73
CA GLU A 248 5.82 -17.56 31.97
C GLU A 248 5.89 -16.88 33.35
N MET A 249 6.27 -17.60 34.40
CA MET A 249 6.39 -17.07 35.76
C MET A 249 7.48 -15.99 35.86
N LEU A 250 8.58 -16.12 35.10
CA LEU A 250 9.60 -15.07 34.96
C LEU A 250 8.97 -13.75 34.51
N TRP A 251 8.18 -13.78 33.43
CA TRP A 251 7.58 -12.57 32.88
C TRP A 251 6.46 -12.01 33.74
N VAL A 252 5.66 -12.88 34.37
CA VAL A 252 4.66 -12.44 35.35
C VAL A 252 5.32 -11.70 36.51
N HIS A 253 6.42 -12.23 37.07
CA HIS A 253 7.17 -11.54 38.13
C HIS A 253 7.89 -10.28 37.66
N THR A 254 8.34 -10.25 36.40
CA THR A 254 8.91 -9.04 35.76
C THR A 254 7.87 -7.93 35.67
N LEU A 255 6.63 -8.25 35.26
CA LEU A 255 5.52 -7.30 35.20
C LEU A 255 5.07 -6.83 36.59
N LYS A 256 5.17 -7.69 37.62
CA LYS A 256 5.00 -7.31 39.03
C LYS A 256 6.20 -6.53 39.60
N LEU A 257 7.22 -6.22 38.80
CA LEU A 257 8.47 -5.55 39.19
C LEU A 257 9.23 -6.27 40.33
N ASN A 258 9.05 -7.58 40.45
CA ASN A 258 9.77 -8.42 41.43
C ASN A 258 10.99 -9.05 40.77
N TRP A 259 12.05 -8.26 40.64
CA TRP A 259 13.26 -8.60 39.91
C TRP A 259 13.98 -9.85 40.43
N ARG A 260 14.07 -10.01 41.77
CA ARG A 260 14.73 -11.18 42.39
C ARG A 260 13.98 -12.48 42.13
N LYS A 261 12.66 -12.45 42.24
CA LYS A 261 11.84 -13.64 41.98
C LYS A 261 11.80 -13.99 40.49
N ALA A 262 11.77 -12.98 39.61
CA ALA A 262 11.92 -13.21 38.17
C ALA A 262 13.30 -13.79 37.82
N SER A 263 14.38 -13.26 38.43
CA SER A 263 15.75 -13.75 38.25
C SER A 263 15.90 -15.20 38.73
N PHE A 264 15.22 -15.61 39.80
CA PHE A 264 15.19 -17.01 40.24
C PHE A 264 14.67 -17.96 39.15
N PHE A 265 13.58 -17.61 38.46
CA PHE A 265 13.06 -18.42 37.36
C PHE A 265 13.99 -18.39 36.13
N ALA A 266 14.63 -17.26 35.86
CA ALA A 266 15.66 -17.16 34.82
C ALA A 266 16.84 -18.10 35.12
N ASN A 267 17.31 -18.13 36.37
CA ASN A 267 18.37 -19.00 36.82
C ASN A 267 18.02 -20.49 36.69
N SER A 268 16.77 -20.85 37.04
CA SER A 268 16.25 -22.20 36.83
C SER A 268 16.27 -22.60 35.35
N LEU A 269 15.91 -21.68 34.45
CA LEU A 269 16.01 -21.90 33.00
C LEU A 269 17.45 -22.04 32.52
N VAL A 270 18.39 -21.21 33.01
CA VAL A 270 19.83 -21.34 32.69
C VAL A 270 20.38 -22.71 33.09
N LYS A 271 19.95 -23.24 34.23
CA LYS A 271 20.43 -24.52 34.78
C LYS A 271 19.78 -25.73 34.13
N CYS A 272 18.47 -25.67 33.89
CA CYS A 272 17.68 -26.85 33.57
C CYS A 272 17.26 -26.92 32.09
N SER A 273 17.20 -25.78 31.38
CA SER A 273 16.73 -25.72 29.99
C SER A 273 17.88 -25.56 29.00
N LYS A 274 17.82 -26.33 27.90
CA LYS A 274 18.77 -26.28 26.79
C LYS A 274 18.33 -25.36 25.63
N TRP A 275 17.11 -24.82 25.67
CA TRP A 275 16.51 -24.04 24.58
C TRP A 275 17.35 -22.82 24.14
N SER A 276 17.72 -21.93 25.07
CA SER A 276 18.66 -20.84 24.78
C SER A 276 19.35 -20.36 26.05
N ARG A 277 20.49 -20.98 26.35
CA ARG A 277 21.32 -20.58 27.49
C ARG A 277 21.80 -19.12 27.35
N THR A 278 22.10 -18.66 26.13
CA THR A 278 22.43 -17.24 25.88
C THR A 278 21.29 -16.29 26.28
N MET A 279 20.04 -16.59 25.90
CA MET A 279 18.93 -15.72 26.26
C MET A 279 18.60 -15.79 27.75
N TYR A 280 18.60 -16.98 28.35
CA TYR A 280 18.30 -17.12 29.77
C TYR A 280 19.36 -16.44 30.64
N SER A 281 20.65 -16.55 30.30
CA SER A 281 21.72 -15.85 31.00
C SER A 281 21.62 -14.33 30.86
N TYR A 282 21.26 -13.83 29.66
CA TYR A 282 21.04 -12.40 29.46
C TYR A 282 19.80 -11.89 30.20
N GLN A 283 18.72 -12.66 30.26
CA GLN A 283 17.51 -12.33 31.02
C GLN A 283 17.80 -12.26 32.51
N GLU A 284 18.49 -13.26 33.08
CA GLU A 284 18.88 -13.26 34.49
C GLU A 284 19.73 -12.01 34.81
N ALA A 285 20.74 -11.72 33.99
CA ALA A 285 21.56 -10.53 34.17
C ALA A 285 20.75 -9.23 34.03
N SER A 286 19.87 -9.15 33.02
CA SER A 286 19.00 -7.99 32.78
C SER A 286 18.08 -7.71 33.96
N LEU A 287 17.50 -8.75 34.57
CA LEU A 287 16.64 -8.65 35.75
C LEU A 287 17.42 -8.18 36.98
N LEU A 288 18.63 -8.71 37.20
CA LEU A 288 19.51 -8.24 38.28
C LEU A 288 19.96 -6.78 38.05
N CYS A 289 20.19 -6.36 36.80
CA CYS A 289 20.49 -4.97 36.44
C CYS A 289 19.35 -3.98 36.72
N MET A 290 18.12 -4.45 36.97
CA MET A 290 17.00 -3.59 37.36
C MET A 290 16.96 -3.28 38.87
N ILE A 291 17.74 -3.99 39.68
CA ILE A 291 17.85 -3.75 41.13
C ILE A 291 18.74 -2.52 41.36
N ASP A 292 18.36 -1.67 42.31
CA ASP A 292 19.16 -0.50 42.67
C ASP A 292 20.58 -0.94 43.10
N GLU A 293 21.60 -0.25 42.59
CA GLU A 293 23.00 -0.61 42.81
C GLU A 293 23.40 -0.68 44.30
N LYS A 294 22.71 0.10 45.14
CA LYS A 294 22.89 0.13 46.60
C LYS A 294 22.29 -1.10 47.29
N GLU A 295 21.34 -1.77 46.66
CA GLU A 295 20.65 -2.96 47.21
C GLU A 295 21.23 -4.28 46.69
N LEU A 296 22.13 -4.24 45.70
CA LEU A 296 22.80 -5.42 45.17
C LEU A 296 23.86 -5.95 46.14
N THR A 297 23.76 -7.24 46.47
CA THR A 297 24.77 -7.98 47.22
C THR A 297 26.04 -8.19 46.37
N ALA A 298 27.19 -8.42 47.02
CA ALA A 298 28.45 -8.71 46.31
C ALA A 298 28.35 -9.94 45.39
N MET A 299 27.57 -10.95 45.81
CA MET A 299 27.31 -12.14 45.01
C MET A 299 26.49 -11.82 43.75
N GLU A 300 25.46 -10.99 43.86
CA GLU A 300 24.63 -10.58 42.70
C GLU A 300 25.44 -9.75 41.70
N LYS A 301 26.32 -8.85 42.16
CA LYS A 301 27.22 -8.07 41.26
C LYS A 301 28.16 -8.99 40.48
N THR A 302 28.79 -9.94 41.18
CA THR A 302 29.65 -10.96 40.56
C THR A 302 28.84 -11.83 39.58
N ALA A 303 27.59 -12.16 39.91
CA ALA A 303 26.72 -12.93 39.04
C ALA A 303 26.39 -12.20 37.74
N ILE A 304 26.08 -10.89 37.77
CA ILE A 304 25.82 -10.08 36.57
C ILE A 304 27.02 -10.14 35.61
N GLU A 305 28.22 -9.84 36.10
CA GLU A 305 29.44 -9.85 35.29
C GLU A 305 29.71 -11.24 34.69
N LYS A 306 29.58 -12.28 35.51
CA LYS A 306 29.77 -13.67 35.06
C LYS A 306 28.77 -14.05 33.97
N LEU A 307 27.49 -13.77 34.18
CA LEU A 307 26.42 -14.09 33.24
C LEU A 307 26.62 -13.37 31.91
N LEU A 308 26.87 -12.06 31.92
CA LEU A 308 27.08 -11.28 30.69
C LEU A 308 28.36 -11.69 29.95
N HIS A 309 29.40 -12.11 30.65
CA HIS A 309 30.60 -12.69 30.04
C HIS A 309 30.34 -14.07 29.40
N GLU A 310 29.40 -14.85 29.93
CA GLU A 310 29.01 -16.15 29.39
C GLU A 310 28.03 -16.06 28.21
N VAL A 311 27.23 -14.98 28.11
CA VAL A 311 26.21 -14.76 27.05
C VAL A 311 26.75 -15.03 25.63
N PRO A 312 27.89 -14.44 25.18
CA PRO A 312 28.43 -14.69 23.85
C PRO A 312 28.96 -16.11 23.64
N LYS A 313 29.35 -16.81 24.72
CA LYS A 313 29.98 -18.14 24.67
C LYS A 313 28.96 -19.24 24.42
N HIS A 314 27.73 -19.04 24.86
CA HIS A 314 26.63 -20.00 24.70
C HIS A 314 25.81 -19.78 23.42
N LYS A 315 26.20 -18.80 22.59
CA LYS A 315 25.46 -18.40 21.39
C LYS A 315 25.39 -19.57 20.43
N GLN A 316 24.17 -20.03 20.16
CA GLN A 316 23.92 -21.12 19.26
C GLN A 316 23.99 -20.64 17.81
N ARG A 317 24.37 -21.55 16.93
CA ARG A 317 24.28 -21.37 15.49
C ARG A 317 23.41 -22.48 14.96
N ILE A 318 22.25 -22.11 14.45
CA ILE A 318 21.41 -23.02 13.68
C ILE A 318 21.77 -22.71 12.22
N ALA A 319 22.31 -23.70 11.52
CA ALA A 319 22.82 -23.57 10.15
C ALA A 319 23.84 -22.44 9.92
N GLY A 320 24.86 -22.37 10.78
CA GLY A 320 25.93 -21.39 10.69
C GLY A 320 25.54 -19.94 11.02
N LYS A 321 24.24 -19.64 11.20
CA LYS A 321 23.70 -18.33 11.56
C LYS A 321 23.26 -18.30 13.02
N SER A 322 23.62 -17.23 13.74
CA SER A 322 23.13 -17.05 15.12
C SER A 322 21.73 -16.49 15.15
N LEU A 323 20.92 -16.95 16.12
CA LEU A 323 19.56 -16.47 16.38
C LEU A 323 19.55 -14.94 16.58
N PRO A 324 18.61 -14.19 15.95
CA PRO A 324 18.57 -12.73 16.07
C PRO A 324 18.52 -12.22 17.51
N MET A 325 17.73 -12.87 18.37
CA MET A 325 17.63 -12.49 19.79
C MET A 325 18.91 -12.78 20.57
N GLU A 326 19.61 -13.88 20.27
CA GLU A 326 20.92 -14.15 20.87
C GLU A 326 21.99 -13.16 20.40
N LYS A 327 21.96 -12.71 19.14
CA LYS A 327 22.82 -11.63 18.64
C LYS A 327 22.54 -10.32 19.37
N PHE A 328 21.26 -10.00 19.60
CA PHE A 328 20.86 -8.83 20.39
C PHE A 328 21.44 -8.91 21.81
N ALA A 329 21.24 -10.04 22.50
CA ALA A 329 21.79 -10.28 23.84
C ALA A 329 23.33 -10.13 23.89
N CYS A 330 24.04 -10.67 22.89
CA CYS A 330 25.50 -10.53 22.78
C CYS A 330 25.93 -9.07 22.65
N LYS A 331 25.30 -8.30 21.75
CA LYS A 331 25.61 -6.87 21.57
C LYS A 331 25.35 -6.06 22.84
N ARG A 332 24.31 -6.43 23.60
CA ARG A 332 24.01 -5.78 24.89
C ARG A 332 25.03 -6.16 25.96
N ALA A 333 25.45 -7.43 26.02
CA ALA A 333 26.55 -7.84 26.89
C ALA A 333 27.86 -7.10 26.57
N GLU A 334 28.21 -6.96 25.29
CA GLU A 334 29.35 -6.15 24.84
C GLU A 334 29.23 -4.68 25.31
N ARG A 335 28.04 -4.08 25.13
CA ARG A 335 27.76 -2.72 25.61
C ARG A 335 27.95 -2.58 27.12
N TYR A 336 27.52 -3.56 27.92
CA TYR A 336 27.72 -3.54 29.37
C TYR A 336 29.20 -3.42 29.75
N PHE A 337 30.10 -4.16 29.11
CA PHE A 337 31.53 -4.08 29.39
C PHE A 337 32.19 -2.77 28.91
N LEU A 338 31.57 -2.08 27.95
CA LEU A 338 32.02 -0.75 27.49
C LEU A 338 31.53 0.38 28.41
N THR A 339 30.32 0.28 28.95
CA THR A 339 29.67 1.36 29.70
C THR A 339 29.61 1.13 31.22
N GLY A 340 29.95 -0.08 31.68
CA GLY A 340 29.80 -0.54 33.06
C GLY A 340 28.35 -0.79 33.50
N ARG A 341 27.35 -0.52 32.65
CA ARG A 341 25.93 -0.71 32.97
C ARG A 341 25.03 -0.76 31.74
N LEU A 342 23.88 -1.43 31.86
CA LEU A 342 22.78 -1.38 30.90
C LEU A 342 21.64 -0.51 31.39
N ILE A 343 20.99 0.20 30.47
CA ILE A 343 19.86 1.09 30.76
C ILE A 343 18.56 0.32 30.60
N ILE A 344 17.86 0.09 31.72
CA ILE A 344 16.57 -0.63 31.83
C ILE A 344 16.42 -1.90 30.95
N PRO A 345 17.40 -2.82 30.94
CA PRO A 345 17.44 -3.93 29.97
C PRO A 345 16.26 -4.90 30.07
N ALA A 346 15.66 -5.09 31.26
CA ALA A 346 14.48 -5.93 31.38
C ALA A 346 13.23 -5.31 30.73
N ILE A 347 13.06 -3.99 30.84
CA ILE A 347 11.93 -3.26 30.20
C ILE A 347 12.13 -3.20 28.69
N GLU A 348 13.38 -3.06 28.22
CA GLU A 348 13.71 -3.19 26.80
C GLU A 348 13.31 -4.57 26.25
N LEU A 349 13.60 -5.65 26.98
CA LEU A 349 13.14 -6.98 26.60
C LEU A 349 11.61 -7.07 26.63
N MET A 350 10.93 -6.46 27.61
CA MET A 350 9.46 -6.46 27.65
C MET A 350 8.83 -5.82 26.42
N PHE A 351 9.46 -4.79 25.88
CA PHE A 351 9.03 -4.15 24.64
C PHE A 351 9.21 -5.08 23.44
N LEU A 352 10.37 -5.74 23.31
CA LEU A 352 10.65 -6.69 22.23
C LEU A 352 9.68 -7.89 22.23
N TRP A 353 9.21 -8.31 23.41
CA TRP A 353 8.22 -9.38 23.57
C TRP A 353 6.77 -8.90 23.56
N ASN A 354 6.51 -7.63 23.23
CA ASN A 354 5.18 -7.04 23.13
C ASN A 354 4.36 -7.08 24.43
N PHE A 355 5.00 -7.07 25.60
CA PHE A 355 4.30 -7.13 26.89
C PHE A 355 3.59 -5.83 27.28
N PHE A 356 3.85 -4.71 26.59
CA PHE A 356 3.15 -3.44 26.83
C PHE A 356 1.63 -3.53 26.56
N LYS A 357 1.20 -4.44 25.67
CA LYS A 357 -0.23 -4.76 25.47
C LYS A 357 -0.88 -5.34 26.73
N ILE A 358 -0.12 -6.11 27.52
CA ILE A 358 -0.57 -6.69 28.80
C ILE A 358 -0.48 -5.63 29.90
N CYS A 359 0.60 -4.84 29.95
CA CYS A 359 0.75 -3.73 30.91
C CYS A 359 -0.43 -2.76 30.88
N GLY A 360 -0.92 -2.42 29.68
CA GLY A 360 -2.05 -1.51 29.48
C GLY A 360 -3.40 -2.03 29.99
N LYS A 361 -3.52 -3.32 30.33
CA LYS A 361 -4.77 -3.88 30.87
C LYS A 361 -5.05 -3.40 32.30
N HIS A 362 -4.01 -3.08 33.06
CA HIS A 362 -4.11 -2.60 34.44
C HIS A 362 -3.19 -1.41 34.68
N PHE A 363 -3.77 -0.25 34.97
CA PHE A 363 -3.05 1.01 35.14
C PHE A 363 -1.85 0.92 36.10
N HIS A 364 -1.98 0.22 37.23
CA HIS A 364 -0.92 0.12 38.24
C HIS A 364 0.35 -0.59 37.74
N VAL A 365 0.22 -1.52 36.78
CA VAL A 365 1.36 -2.23 36.17
C VAL A 365 2.12 -1.28 35.23
N ALA A 366 1.39 -0.57 34.37
CA ALA A 366 1.97 0.40 33.45
C ALA A 366 2.58 1.62 34.18
N ASP A 367 1.93 2.11 35.24
CA ASP A 367 2.40 3.22 36.07
C ASP A 367 3.74 2.91 36.77
N GLY A 368 3.89 1.69 37.31
CA GLY A 368 5.15 1.26 37.91
C GLY A 368 6.32 1.27 36.91
N ILE A 369 6.09 0.81 35.68
CA ILE A 369 7.08 0.81 34.59
C ILE A 369 7.40 2.25 34.15
N LEU A 370 6.37 3.08 33.99
CA LEU A 370 6.51 4.49 33.60
C LEU A 370 7.37 5.26 34.61
N LYS A 371 7.14 5.07 35.91
CA LYS A 371 7.95 5.68 36.99
C LYS A 371 9.44 5.32 36.89
N ILE A 372 9.76 4.07 36.55
CA ILE A 372 11.15 3.63 36.35
C ILE A 372 11.77 4.33 35.14
N ILE A 373 11.04 4.41 34.02
CA ILE A 373 11.50 5.09 32.80
C ILE A 373 11.76 6.57 33.08
N GLU A 374 10.83 7.27 33.75
CA GLU A 374 10.97 8.69 34.07
C GLU A 374 12.10 8.99 35.04
N LYS A 375 12.28 8.16 36.08
CA LYS A 375 13.43 8.24 36.99
C LYS A 375 14.75 8.07 36.22
N THR A 376 14.78 7.14 35.28
CA THR A 376 15.97 6.84 34.48
C THR A 376 16.30 7.98 33.52
N LEU A 377 15.30 8.53 32.83
CA LEU A 377 15.44 9.66 31.89
C LEU A 377 16.09 10.88 32.58
N LYS A 378 15.61 11.25 33.77
CA LYS A 378 16.21 12.32 34.59
C LYS A 378 17.67 12.07 34.97
N SER A 379 18.07 10.80 35.11
CA SER A 379 19.44 10.42 35.51
C SER A 379 20.44 10.37 34.35
N ILE A 380 19.95 10.28 33.10
CA ILE A 380 20.80 10.18 31.89
C ILE A 380 21.17 11.56 31.35
N GLU A 381 20.30 12.56 31.50
CA GLU A 381 20.56 13.96 31.12
C GLU A 381 21.83 14.54 31.78
N GLN A 382 22.28 13.94 32.89
CA GLN A 382 23.44 14.37 33.67
C GLN A 382 24.74 13.61 33.35
N ARG A 383 24.75 12.71 32.36
CA ARG A 383 25.90 11.86 32.02
C ARG A 383 26.49 12.21 30.65
N ALA A 384 27.80 12.03 30.53
CA ALA A 384 28.56 12.18 29.29
C ALA A 384 29.18 10.83 28.92
N ASP A 385 28.42 9.97 28.26
CA ASP A 385 28.93 8.77 27.58
C ASP A 385 28.48 8.77 26.10
N ASP A 386 29.21 8.05 25.24
CA ASP A 386 28.95 8.01 23.78
C ASP A 386 27.59 7.39 23.42
N TYR A 387 26.87 6.84 24.41
CA TYR A 387 25.61 6.14 24.26
C TYR A 387 24.41 6.91 24.82
N VAL A 388 24.60 8.13 25.33
CA VAL A 388 23.54 8.96 25.93
C VAL A 388 22.38 9.17 24.95
N THR A 389 22.66 9.48 23.69
CA THR A 389 21.62 9.70 22.68
C THR A 389 20.78 8.45 22.42
N ASP A 390 21.42 7.30 22.23
CA ASP A 390 20.72 6.01 22.03
C ASP A 390 19.87 5.63 23.25
N ASN A 391 20.40 5.84 24.45
CA ASN A 391 19.70 5.54 25.70
C ASN A 391 18.48 6.46 25.89
N THR A 392 18.62 7.75 25.59
CA THR A 392 17.51 8.71 25.66
C THR A 392 16.42 8.36 24.64
N ALA A 393 16.80 8.02 23.40
CA ALA A 393 15.84 7.59 22.37
C ALA A 393 15.06 6.34 22.80
N LEU A 394 15.77 5.32 23.34
CA LEU A 394 15.12 4.12 23.87
C LEU A 394 14.13 4.45 25.00
N LEU A 395 14.52 5.29 25.96
CA LEU A 395 13.66 5.67 27.08
C LEU A 395 12.42 6.45 26.62
N LEU A 396 12.55 7.34 25.64
CA LEU A 396 11.43 8.07 25.06
C LEU A 396 10.47 7.15 24.30
N LEU A 397 10.99 6.19 23.53
CA LEU A 397 10.20 5.16 22.87
C LEU A 397 9.38 4.34 23.88
N LEU A 398 10.03 3.90 24.96
CA LEU A 398 9.38 3.11 26.01
C LEU A 398 8.37 3.94 26.80
N LYS A 399 8.66 5.23 27.06
CA LYS A 399 7.71 6.18 27.67
C LYS A 399 6.48 6.37 26.79
N GLY A 400 6.66 6.61 25.49
CA GLY A 400 5.56 6.73 24.54
C GLY A 400 4.72 5.46 24.46
N SER A 401 5.38 4.28 24.52
CA SER A 401 4.70 2.98 24.54
C SER A 401 3.83 2.80 25.80
N CYS A 402 4.35 3.15 26.98
CA CYS A 402 3.54 3.19 28.22
C CYS A 402 2.33 4.11 28.07
N LEU A 403 2.53 5.37 27.65
CA LEU A 403 1.47 6.37 27.57
C LEU A 403 0.37 6.00 26.59
N ARG A 404 0.73 5.40 25.43
CA ARG A 404 -0.24 4.87 24.46
C ARG A 404 -1.12 3.80 25.09
N HIS A 405 -0.52 2.83 25.76
CA HIS A 405 -1.25 1.71 26.38
C HIS A 405 -1.99 2.10 27.68
N MET A 406 -1.70 3.28 28.23
CA MET A 406 -2.44 3.89 29.34
C MET A 406 -3.59 4.81 28.88
N ASN A 407 -3.98 4.76 27.59
CA ASN A 407 -5.02 5.61 26.98
C ASN A 407 -4.73 7.12 27.06
N ASN A 408 -3.46 7.52 26.99
CA ASN A 408 -3.05 8.94 26.95
C ASN A 408 -2.27 9.28 25.64
N PRO A 409 -2.90 9.10 24.45
CA PRO A 409 -2.22 9.17 23.16
C PRO A 409 -1.74 10.58 22.79
N LEU A 410 -2.39 11.63 23.27
CA LEU A 410 -2.00 13.03 23.02
C LEU A 410 -0.65 13.37 23.68
N GLN A 411 -0.38 12.87 24.88
CA GLN A 411 0.93 13.04 25.52
C GLN A 411 2.02 12.21 24.84
N ALA A 412 1.68 11.02 24.32
CA ALA A 412 2.59 10.22 23.52
C ALA A 412 2.94 10.91 22.19
N LEU A 413 1.96 11.53 21.53
CA LEU A 413 2.14 12.29 20.29
C LEU A 413 2.99 13.57 20.52
N ASN A 414 2.74 14.30 21.60
CA ASN A 414 3.51 15.49 21.96
C ASN A 414 4.99 15.19 22.25
N LEU A 415 5.30 14.03 22.83
CA LEU A 415 6.70 13.59 23.04
C LEU A 415 7.42 13.31 21.71
N VAL A 416 6.74 12.67 20.76
CA VAL A 416 7.30 12.40 19.42
C VAL A 416 7.50 13.70 18.64
N LEU A 417 6.56 14.65 18.72
CA LEU A 417 6.62 15.94 18.03
C LEU A 417 7.71 16.86 18.59
N PHE A 418 7.87 16.95 19.91
CA PHE A 418 8.84 17.89 20.51
C PHE A 418 10.30 17.44 20.29
N ASP A 419 10.56 16.13 20.27
CA ASP A 419 11.90 15.57 20.05
C ASP A 419 12.24 15.44 18.54
N LEU A 420 11.24 15.27 17.65
CA LEU A 420 11.46 15.39 16.21
C LEU A 420 11.95 16.80 15.84
N VAL A 421 11.33 17.83 16.41
CA VAL A 421 11.64 19.24 16.11
C VAL A 421 13.02 19.63 16.66
N THR A 422 13.41 19.13 17.84
CA THR A 422 14.72 19.43 18.43
C THR A 422 15.86 18.56 17.85
N ASN A 423 15.62 17.32 17.44
CA ASN A 423 16.63 16.50 16.76
C ASN A 423 16.76 16.79 15.26
N PHE A 424 15.73 17.35 14.60
CA PHE A 424 15.85 17.85 13.22
C PHE A 424 16.98 18.88 13.08
N THR A 425 17.15 19.77 14.06
CA THR A 425 18.21 20.78 14.04
C THR A 425 19.62 20.20 14.25
N LYS A 426 19.76 19.08 14.97
CA LYS A 426 21.04 18.35 15.11
C LYS A 426 21.35 17.47 13.90
N MET A 427 20.33 16.84 13.32
CA MET A 427 20.43 16.08 12.06
C MET A 427 20.81 17.00 10.90
N ILE A 428 20.29 18.22 10.83
CA ILE A 428 20.70 19.25 9.86
C ILE A 428 22.18 19.61 10.05
N ARG A 429 22.69 19.71 11.28
CA ARG A 429 24.13 19.97 11.54
C ARG A 429 25.02 18.78 11.16
N LEU A 430 24.58 17.55 11.40
CA LEU A 430 25.32 16.34 11.00
C LEU A 430 25.27 16.12 9.48
N LEU A 431 24.14 16.42 8.85
CA LEU A 431 23.97 16.43 7.39
C LEU A 431 24.77 17.55 6.73
N LEU A 432 24.94 18.70 7.38
CA LEU A 432 25.86 19.76 6.93
C LEU A 432 27.32 19.30 7.02
N VAL A 433 27.71 18.58 8.07
CA VAL A 433 29.08 18.02 8.19
C VAL A 433 29.30 16.85 7.22
N ALA A 434 28.29 16.00 6.99
CA ALA A 434 28.33 14.93 6.01
C ALA A 434 28.27 15.45 4.55
N ALA A 435 27.54 16.55 4.30
CA ALA A 435 27.53 17.27 3.03
C ALA A 435 28.88 17.95 2.75
N VAL A 436 29.57 18.43 3.78
CA VAL A 436 30.94 18.97 3.67
C VAL A 436 32.00 17.86 3.48
N LEU A 437 31.71 16.61 3.88
CA LEU A 437 32.62 15.47 3.70
C LEU A 437 32.33 14.62 2.44
N THR A 438 31.18 14.78 1.78
CA THR A 438 30.82 14.10 0.52
C THR A 438 31.10 14.91 -0.74
N THR A 439 31.49 16.18 -0.62
CA THR A 439 31.94 17.04 -1.73
C THR A 439 33.29 16.63 -2.34
N ALA A 440 33.90 15.53 -1.86
CA ALA A 440 35.11 14.94 -2.45
C ALA A 440 34.86 13.63 -3.23
N SER A 441 33.61 13.34 -3.61
CA SER A 441 33.31 12.31 -4.62
C SER A 441 32.91 12.99 -5.92
N CYS A 442 33.71 12.79 -6.97
CA CYS A 442 33.40 13.25 -8.32
C CYS A 442 32.10 12.59 -8.79
N GLN A 443 30.96 13.25 -8.58
CA GLN A 443 29.69 12.82 -9.17
C GLN A 443 29.84 12.90 -10.68
N PHE A 444 29.67 11.77 -11.35
CA PHE A 444 29.59 11.72 -12.81
C PHE A 444 28.39 12.56 -13.25
N GLN A 445 28.66 13.75 -13.81
CA GLN A 445 27.67 14.67 -14.33
C GLN A 445 27.61 14.50 -15.86
N PRO A 446 26.63 13.73 -16.39
CA PRO A 446 26.53 13.53 -17.83
C PRO A 446 26.24 14.85 -18.55
N ILE A 447 26.88 15.06 -19.69
CA ILE A 447 26.57 16.16 -20.60
C ILE A 447 25.90 15.58 -21.84
N VAL A 448 24.72 16.10 -22.17
CA VAL A 448 23.93 15.75 -23.36
C VAL A 448 23.85 16.98 -24.27
N THR A 449 23.91 16.78 -25.59
CA THR A 449 23.77 17.87 -26.57
C THR A 449 22.39 17.78 -27.23
N THR A 450 21.59 18.83 -27.09
CA THR A 450 20.28 18.99 -27.73
C THR A 450 20.36 20.00 -28.86
N SER A 451 19.29 20.17 -29.63
CA SER A 451 19.19 21.20 -30.67
C SER A 451 19.27 22.62 -30.11
N SER A 452 18.90 22.82 -28.83
CA SER A 452 18.96 24.11 -28.14
C SER A 452 20.30 24.38 -27.45
N GLY A 453 21.12 23.37 -27.17
CA GLY A 453 22.43 23.55 -26.53
C GLY A 453 22.86 22.36 -25.68
N GLN A 454 23.95 22.51 -24.93
CA GLN A 454 24.43 21.44 -24.05
C GLN A 454 23.80 21.54 -22.67
N LEU A 455 23.45 20.39 -22.10
CA LEU A 455 22.83 20.22 -20.79
C LEU A 455 23.68 19.32 -19.90
N ARG A 456 23.88 19.71 -18.66
CA ARG A 456 24.55 18.88 -17.63
C ARG A 456 23.52 18.34 -16.64
N GLY A 457 23.36 17.03 -16.60
CA GLY A 457 22.46 16.36 -15.67
C GLY A 457 23.15 15.80 -14.42
N SER A 458 22.39 14.99 -13.70
CA SER A 458 22.83 14.29 -12.47
C SER A 458 22.55 12.79 -12.58
N ARG A 459 23.35 11.97 -11.89
CA ARG A 459 23.02 10.57 -11.63
C ARG A 459 22.32 10.44 -10.27
N VAL A 460 21.17 9.79 -10.24
CA VAL A 460 20.34 9.56 -9.05
C VAL A 460 20.31 8.08 -8.74
N PHE A 461 20.51 7.69 -7.47
CA PHE A 461 20.56 6.29 -7.03
C PHE A 461 19.21 5.85 -6.45
N ILE A 462 18.68 4.71 -6.92
CA ILE A 462 17.45 4.07 -6.42
C ILE A 462 17.83 2.84 -5.59
N GLY A 463 18.70 3.04 -4.60
CA GLY A 463 19.24 1.96 -3.75
C GLY A 463 20.75 1.82 -3.85
N LEU A 464 21.28 0.66 -3.48
CA LEU A 464 22.73 0.42 -3.39
C LEU A 464 23.40 0.20 -4.75
N PHE A 465 22.67 -0.30 -5.76
CA PHE A 465 23.24 -0.72 -7.04
C PHE A 465 22.54 -0.13 -8.27
N ASP A 466 21.31 0.38 -8.12
CA ASP A 466 20.53 0.91 -9.24
C ASP A 466 20.59 2.44 -9.29
N SER A 467 20.62 2.99 -10.50
CA SER A 467 20.66 4.44 -10.73
C SER A 467 20.10 4.81 -12.08
N TYR A 468 19.68 6.06 -12.22
CA TYR A 468 19.25 6.65 -13.49
C TYR A 468 19.85 8.05 -13.66
N PHE A 469 19.80 8.58 -14.88
CA PHE A 469 20.20 9.94 -15.20
C PHE A 469 18.99 10.86 -15.19
N SER A 470 19.18 12.05 -14.62
CA SER A 470 18.14 13.06 -14.43
C SER A 470 18.63 14.39 -15.01
N PHE A 471 17.80 15.00 -15.84
CA PHE A 471 17.97 16.35 -16.38
C PHE A 471 16.69 17.13 -16.11
N LYS A 472 16.79 18.23 -15.38
CA LYS A 472 15.65 18.99 -14.84
C LYS A 472 15.73 20.44 -15.27
N GLY A 473 14.59 21.12 -15.30
CA GLY A 473 14.54 22.56 -15.62
C GLY A 473 15.00 22.89 -17.05
N ILE A 474 14.75 22.00 -18.00
CA ILE A 474 15.15 22.19 -19.40
C ILE A 474 14.11 23.11 -20.07
N PRO A 475 14.47 24.32 -20.52
CA PRO A 475 13.51 25.18 -21.21
C PRO A 475 13.20 24.61 -22.59
N TYR A 476 11.91 24.45 -22.89
CA TYR A 476 11.47 24.10 -24.24
C TYR A 476 10.89 25.31 -25.00
N ALA A 477 10.57 26.38 -24.29
CA ALA A 477 10.04 27.62 -24.83
C ALA A 477 10.75 28.85 -24.24
N GLN A 478 10.57 30.01 -24.88
CA GLN A 478 10.92 31.29 -24.29
C GLN A 478 9.96 31.63 -23.14
N PRO A 479 10.41 32.41 -22.14
CA PRO A 479 9.54 32.85 -21.06
C PRO A 479 8.32 33.63 -21.60
N PRO A 480 7.08 33.25 -21.28
CA PRO A 480 5.85 33.89 -21.76
C PRO A 480 5.54 35.21 -21.04
N VAL A 481 6.53 36.11 -20.97
CA VAL A 481 6.45 37.41 -20.29
C VAL A 481 6.28 38.57 -21.27
N GLY A 482 5.77 39.70 -20.79
CA GLY A 482 5.59 40.91 -21.59
C GLY A 482 4.68 40.65 -22.80
N GLU A 483 5.18 40.91 -24.01
CA GLU A 483 4.43 40.70 -25.26
C GLU A 483 4.11 39.22 -25.56
N LEU A 484 4.87 38.28 -24.96
CA LEU A 484 4.59 36.84 -25.09
C LEU A 484 3.51 36.35 -24.11
N ARG A 485 3.04 37.21 -23.20
CA ARG A 485 1.91 36.88 -22.34
C ARG A 485 0.62 36.84 -23.18
N PHE A 486 -0.18 35.79 -22.97
CA PHE A 486 -1.38 35.49 -23.75
C PHE A 486 -1.09 35.36 -25.26
N ARG A 487 0.01 34.67 -25.60
CA ARG A 487 0.43 34.31 -26.96
C ARG A 487 0.80 32.83 -27.05
N ASN A 488 0.85 32.29 -28.26
CA ASN A 488 1.39 30.95 -28.49
C ASN A 488 2.85 30.88 -28.02
N PRO A 489 3.30 29.75 -27.46
CA PRO A 489 4.67 29.63 -26.99
C PRO A 489 5.65 29.66 -28.16
N VAL A 490 6.79 30.28 -27.94
CA VAL A 490 7.86 30.38 -28.93
C VAL A 490 8.99 29.43 -28.53
N PRO A 491 9.55 28.62 -29.45
CA PRO A 491 10.70 27.76 -29.15
C PRO A 491 11.84 28.52 -28.47
N VAL A 492 12.49 27.87 -27.50
CA VAL A 492 13.65 28.45 -26.80
C VAL A 492 14.76 28.81 -27.79
N VAL A 493 15.40 29.96 -27.58
CA VAL A 493 16.56 30.36 -28.37
C VAL A 493 17.76 29.48 -28.00
N PRO A 494 18.48 28.89 -28.97
CA PRO A 494 19.66 28.11 -28.66
C PRO A 494 20.71 28.91 -27.88
N TRP A 495 21.34 28.27 -26.90
CA TRP A 495 22.38 28.86 -26.06
C TRP A 495 23.76 28.28 -26.37
N THR A 496 24.81 29.01 -25.99
CA THR A 496 26.20 28.54 -26.05
C THR A 496 26.66 28.07 -24.68
N GLY A 497 27.61 27.14 -24.65
CA GLY A 497 28.09 26.54 -23.41
C GLY A 497 27.16 25.47 -22.85
N VAL A 498 27.43 25.07 -21.60
CA VAL A 498 26.72 23.99 -20.90
C VAL A 498 25.79 24.59 -19.85
N ARG A 499 24.48 24.38 -20.00
CA ARG A 499 23.47 24.77 -19.02
C ARG A 499 23.34 23.68 -17.96
N ASP A 500 23.26 24.09 -16.70
CA ASP A 500 23.02 23.18 -15.59
C ASP A 500 21.56 22.72 -15.56
N ALA A 501 21.35 21.41 -15.56
CA ALA A 501 20.06 20.74 -15.51
C ALA A 501 19.99 19.79 -14.31
N SER A 502 20.72 20.07 -13.23
CA SER A 502 20.65 19.27 -12.00
C SER A 502 19.43 19.59 -11.12
N ASN A 503 18.83 20.77 -11.30
CA ASN A 503 17.74 21.30 -10.48
C ASN A 503 16.48 21.58 -11.32
N HIS A 504 15.31 21.53 -10.69
CA HIS A 504 14.07 21.93 -11.36
C HIS A 504 14.09 23.42 -11.68
N GLY A 505 13.43 23.78 -12.79
CA GLY A 505 13.05 25.16 -13.07
C GLY A 505 11.83 25.56 -12.24
N ASP A 506 11.45 26.83 -12.34
CA ASP A 506 10.25 27.32 -11.65
C ASP A 506 8.98 26.68 -12.21
N PHE A 507 7.99 26.47 -11.34
CA PHE A 507 6.65 26.03 -11.76
C PHE A 507 5.79 27.22 -12.17
N CYS A 508 4.80 26.95 -13.01
CA CYS A 508 3.95 28.00 -13.54
C CYS A 508 3.09 28.63 -12.43
N PRO A 509 2.77 29.93 -12.53
CA PRO A 509 1.91 30.59 -11.56
C PRO A 509 0.56 29.86 -11.50
N ASN A 510 0.24 29.34 -10.31
CA ASN A 510 -0.95 28.57 -10.05
C ASN A 510 -1.99 29.39 -9.27
N GLY A 511 -3.25 28.97 -9.34
CA GLY A 511 -4.31 29.53 -8.50
C GLY A 511 -4.07 29.17 -7.03
N GLU A 512 -4.15 30.14 -6.13
CA GLU A 512 -3.93 29.90 -4.69
C GLU A 512 -5.02 29.00 -4.10
N VAL A 513 -4.67 27.74 -3.83
CA VAL A 513 -5.50 26.83 -3.01
C VAL A 513 -5.10 26.89 -1.53
N PHE A 514 -3.85 27.30 -1.22
CA PHE A 514 -3.28 27.30 0.15
C PHE A 514 -2.54 28.60 0.55
N GLY A 515 -2.74 29.73 -0.15
CA GLY A 515 -2.09 31.03 0.11
C GLY A 515 -1.17 31.52 -1.02
N ASN A 516 -0.55 32.70 -0.85
CA ASN A 516 0.18 33.53 -1.83
C ASN A 516 0.77 32.77 -3.05
N SER A 517 0.52 33.24 -4.28
CA SER A 517 1.04 32.67 -5.53
C SER A 517 2.57 32.56 -5.51
N ILE A 518 3.10 31.34 -5.58
CA ILE A 518 4.55 31.04 -5.44
C ILE A 518 5.25 30.78 -6.79
N GLY A 519 4.52 30.65 -7.91
CA GLY A 519 5.09 30.35 -9.23
C GLY A 519 5.68 31.58 -9.95
N HIS A 520 6.40 31.36 -11.05
CA HIS A 520 7.03 32.41 -11.88
C HIS A 520 6.63 32.24 -13.36
N GLU A 521 6.47 33.33 -14.12
CA GLU A 521 6.03 33.23 -15.53
C GLU A 521 7.06 32.54 -16.45
N ASP A 522 8.35 32.68 -16.17
CA ASP A 522 9.38 31.81 -16.75
C ASP A 522 9.28 30.41 -16.14
N CYS A 523 8.38 29.58 -16.67
CA CYS A 523 8.07 28.26 -16.13
C CYS A 523 7.99 27.14 -17.17
N LEU A 524 8.20 27.44 -18.46
CA LEU A 524 8.02 26.48 -19.56
C LEU A 524 9.22 25.53 -19.66
N PHE A 525 9.34 24.69 -18.64
CA PHE A 525 10.39 23.71 -18.43
C PHE A 525 9.84 22.30 -18.52
N LEU A 526 10.70 21.38 -18.96
CA LEU A 526 10.50 19.95 -18.86
C LEU A 526 11.69 19.28 -18.17
N ASN A 527 11.47 18.04 -17.75
CA ASN A 527 12.46 17.19 -17.09
C ASN A 527 12.52 15.84 -17.81
N VAL A 528 13.72 15.28 -17.95
CA VAL A 528 13.97 13.98 -18.59
C VAL A 528 14.68 13.06 -17.60
N TYR A 529 14.12 11.87 -17.41
CA TYR A 529 14.65 10.82 -16.54
C TYR A 529 14.86 9.55 -17.36
N THR A 530 16.10 9.06 -17.43
CA THR A 530 16.47 7.95 -18.32
C THR A 530 17.39 6.96 -17.60
N PRO A 531 17.15 5.64 -17.73
CA PRO A 531 18.04 4.63 -17.15
C PRO A 531 19.36 4.53 -17.94
N ASN A 532 19.36 4.90 -19.23
CA ASN A 532 20.52 4.76 -20.11
C ASN A 532 20.53 5.82 -21.22
N LEU A 533 21.67 6.52 -21.38
CA LEU A 533 21.86 7.54 -22.42
C LEU A 533 22.13 6.98 -23.82
N ASN A 534 22.48 5.69 -23.94
CA ASN A 534 22.89 5.05 -25.20
C ASN A 534 21.87 3.97 -25.65
N GLY A 535 20.58 4.26 -25.53
CA GLY A 535 19.49 3.34 -25.88
C GLY A 535 18.63 3.82 -27.05
N ASN A 536 17.58 3.04 -27.32
CA ASN A 536 16.43 3.43 -28.14
C ASN A 536 15.16 3.05 -27.35
N LEU A 537 14.99 3.71 -26.19
CA LEU A 537 13.99 3.35 -25.19
C LEU A 537 12.65 4.04 -25.47
N PRO A 538 11.51 3.39 -25.17
CA PRO A 538 10.20 4.05 -25.21
C PRO A 538 10.14 5.23 -24.25
N VAL A 539 9.42 6.27 -24.67
CA VAL A 539 9.33 7.55 -23.97
C VAL A 539 7.91 7.71 -23.43
N MET A 540 7.77 7.82 -22.11
CA MET A 540 6.53 8.13 -21.42
C MET A 540 6.52 9.60 -21.01
N MET A 541 5.67 10.41 -21.62
CA MET A 541 5.55 11.85 -21.33
C MET A 541 4.31 12.13 -20.48
N TRP A 542 4.54 12.52 -19.23
CA TRP A 542 3.53 12.82 -18.23
C TRP A 542 3.00 14.24 -18.38
N ILE A 543 1.69 14.38 -18.57
CA ILE A 543 0.97 15.66 -18.52
C ILE A 543 0.20 15.70 -17.19
N HIS A 544 0.60 16.61 -16.30
CA HIS A 544 -0.01 16.69 -14.97
C HIS A 544 -1.47 17.17 -15.02
N GLY A 545 -2.25 16.76 -14.01
CA GLY A 545 -3.61 17.23 -13.78
C GLY A 545 -3.67 18.55 -13.01
N GLY A 546 -4.79 18.78 -12.32
CA GLY A 546 -4.99 19.98 -11.47
C GLY A 546 -5.98 21.00 -12.04
N ALA A 547 -7.02 20.53 -12.74
CA ALA A 547 -8.13 21.36 -13.24
C ALA A 547 -7.71 22.54 -14.13
N PHE A 548 -6.51 22.48 -14.75
CA PHE A 548 -5.88 23.59 -15.48
C PHE A 548 -5.51 24.81 -14.63
N ILE A 549 -5.60 24.72 -13.30
CA ILE A 549 -5.38 25.85 -12.36
C ILE A 549 -4.13 25.62 -11.49
N ILE A 550 -3.82 24.37 -11.15
CA ILE A 550 -2.68 23.97 -10.33
C ILE A 550 -1.92 22.80 -10.95
N GLY A 551 -0.73 22.52 -10.42
CA GLY A 551 0.13 21.41 -10.84
C GLY A 551 1.49 21.86 -11.36
N ASP A 552 2.42 20.92 -11.42
CA ASP A 552 3.78 21.11 -11.95
C ASP A 552 4.39 19.74 -12.32
N GLY A 553 5.51 19.74 -13.03
CA GLY A 553 6.21 18.54 -13.46
C GLY A 553 7.27 18.01 -12.49
N ASN A 554 7.37 18.49 -11.26
CA ASN A 554 8.52 18.21 -10.39
C ASN A 554 8.40 16.91 -9.60
N THR A 555 9.55 16.40 -9.13
CA THR A 555 9.65 15.13 -8.39
C THR A 555 9.05 15.14 -6.99
N LEU A 556 8.48 16.28 -6.52
CA LEU A 556 7.82 16.32 -5.22
C LEU A 556 6.64 15.34 -5.19
N VAL A 557 5.80 15.40 -6.23
CA VAL A 557 4.67 14.48 -6.45
C VAL A 557 5.03 13.42 -7.48
N TYR A 558 5.69 13.81 -8.57
CA TYR A 558 5.91 12.97 -9.76
C TYR A 558 7.31 12.34 -9.81
N GLY A 559 7.74 11.72 -8.70
CA GLY A 559 9.04 11.03 -8.66
C GLY A 559 9.05 9.82 -9.59
N PRO A 560 10.01 9.75 -10.55
CA PRO A 560 9.97 8.84 -11.69
C PRO A 560 10.53 7.44 -11.40
N ASP A 561 11.02 7.21 -10.18
CA ASP A 561 11.82 6.05 -9.77
C ASP A 561 11.24 4.73 -10.29
N LEU A 562 9.94 4.51 -10.05
CA LEU A 562 9.27 3.25 -10.33
C LEU A 562 9.12 2.97 -11.82
N LEU A 563 8.85 4.01 -12.62
CA LEU A 563 8.70 3.88 -14.07
C LEU A 563 10.06 3.69 -14.74
N VAL A 564 11.10 4.40 -14.28
CA VAL A 564 12.45 4.26 -14.84
C VAL A 564 13.05 2.87 -14.57
N GLU A 565 12.69 2.23 -13.45
CA GLU A 565 13.02 0.82 -13.17
C GLU A 565 12.44 -0.17 -14.21
N GLU A 566 11.43 0.25 -14.97
CA GLU A 566 10.85 -0.52 -16.06
C GLU A 566 11.46 -0.17 -17.43
N ASP A 567 12.72 0.26 -17.51
CA ASP A 567 13.43 0.50 -18.78
C ASP A 567 12.70 1.43 -19.76
N VAL A 568 12.04 2.47 -19.24
CA VAL A 568 11.42 3.55 -20.04
C VAL A 568 12.02 4.89 -19.67
N ILE A 569 11.98 5.84 -20.61
CA ILE A 569 12.30 7.24 -20.33
C ILE A 569 11.04 7.93 -19.85
N VAL A 570 11.13 8.65 -18.73
CA VAL A 570 10.04 9.47 -18.23
C VAL A 570 10.34 10.93 -18.52
N VAL A 571 9.41 11.61 -19.18
CA VAL A 571 9.43 13.07 -19.37
C VAL A 571 8.29 13.67 -18.56
N THR A 572 8.56 14.70 -17.77
CA THR A 572 7.52 15.51 -17.11
C THR A 572 7.65 16.95 -17.57
N LEU A 573 6.57 17.72 -17.62
CA LEU A 573 6.61 19.13 -18.02
C LEU A 573 5.72 20.01 -17.16
N ASN A 574 6.04 21.30 -17.18
CA ASN A 574 5.13 22.38 -16.81
C ASN A 574 4.45 22.92 -18.07
N TYR A 575 3.22 23.41 -17.94
CA TYR A 575 2.51 24.19 -18.95
C TYR A 575 1.74 25.34 -18.27
N ARG A 576 1.40 26.43 -18.98
CA ARG A 576 0.71 27.57 -18.35
C ARG A 576 -0.67 27.17 -17.81
N LEU A 577 -1.02 27.74 -16.66
CA LEU A 577 -2.25 27.43 -15.91
C LEU A 577 -3.10 28.69 -15.68
N ALA A 578 -4.33 28.48 -15.22
CA ALA A 578 -5.31 29.49 -14.86
C ALA A 578 -5.48 30.55 -15.98
N ALA A 579 -5.71 31.81 -15.62
CA ALA A 579 -5.87 32.90 -16.58
C ALA A 579 -4.66 33.00 -17.55
N LEU A 580 -3.43 32.78 -17.08
CA LEU A 580 -2.23 32.89 -17.93
C LEU A 580 -2.17 31.81 -19.02
N GLY A 581 -2.77 30.64 -18.78
CA GLY A 581 -2.80 29.52 -19.73
C GLY A 581 -4.05 29.48 -20.62
N PHE A 582 -5.18 30.00 -20.15
CA PHE A 582 -6.49 29.71 -20.76
C PHE A 582 -7.44 30.91 -20.88
N LEU A 583 -7.02 32.14 -20.53
CA LEU A 583 -7.83 33.33 -20.78
C LEU A 583 -8.08 33.50 -22.28
N ASN A 584 -9.35 33.73 -22.63
CA ASN A 584 -9.79 34.01 -23.98
C ASN A 584 -10.84 35.13 -23.99
N THR A 585 -10.86 35.94 -25.06
CA THR A 585 -11.82 37.04 -25.25
C THR A 585 -12.89 36.73 -26.30
N GLY A 586 -12.91 35.51 -26.83
CA GLY A 586 -13.84 35.11 -27.92
C GLY A 586 -13.55 35.78 -29.26
N ASP A 587 -12.43 36.51 -29.39
CA ASP A 587 -11.97 37.19 -30.59
C ASP A 587 -10.44 37.08 -30.74
N LYS A 588 -9.90 37.67 -31.81
CA LYS A 588 -8.47 37.64 -32.13
C LYS A 588 -7.51 38.20 -31.06
N ASN A 589 -7.98 38.93 -30.04
CA ASN A 589 -7.12 39.63 -29.09
C ASN A 589 -6.56 38.71 -27.99
N ALA A 590 -7.29 37.65 -27.66
CA ALA A 590 -6.85 36.53 -26.84
C ALA A 590 -7.60 35.25 -27.25
N GLN A 591 -6.96 34.41 -28.08
CA GLN A 591 -7.58 33.20 -28.62
C GLN A 591 -7.71 32.06 -27.60
N GLY A 592 -6.87 32.02 -26.56
CA GLY A 592 -6.88 30.98 -25.53
C GLY A 592 -6.03 29.75 -25.86
N ASN A 593 -6.21 28.69 -25.06
CA ASN A 593 -5.51 27.39 -25.14
C ASN A 593 -3.97 27.46 -25.10
N TYR A 594 -3.40 28.51 -24.54
CA TYR A 594 -1.95 28.69 -24.51
C TYR A 594 -1.25 27.54 -23.78
N GLY A 595 -1.82 27.04 -22.68
CA GLY A 595 -1.32 25.87 -21.95
C GLY A 595 -1.30 24.58 -22.79
N LEU A 596 -2.31 24.35 -23.64
CA LEU A 596 -2.33 23.19 -24.56
C LEU A 596 -1.28 23.32 -25.66
N LYS A 597 -1.05 24.54 -26.14
CA LYS A 597 -0.01 24.83 -27.13
C LYS A 597 1.40 24.73 -26.54
N ASP A 598 1.56 25.01 -25.24
CA ASP A 598 2.79 24.74 -24.49
C ASP A 598 3.11 23.23 -24.52
N ILE A 599 2.10 22.38 -24.29
CA ILE A 599 2.24 20.93 -24.38
C ILE A 599 2.63 20.50 -25.80
N VAL A 600 1.99 21.04 -26.85
CA VAL A 600 2.36 20.75 -28.25
C VAL A 600 3.82 21.08 -28.52
N LEU A 601 4.29 22.25 -28.09
CA LEU A 601 5.69 22.64 -28.28
C LEU A 601 6.64 21.75 -27.48
N ALA A 602 6.28 21.34 -26.26
CA ALA A 602 7.06 20.40 -25.47
C ALA A 602 7.14 19.01 -26.15
N ILE A 603 6.06 18.50 -26.75
CA ILE A 603 6.10 17.24 -27.51
C ILE A 603 7.04 17.37 -28.72
N LYS A 604 6.97 18.48 -29.46
CA LYS A 604 7.91 18.77 -30.56
C LYS A 604 9.36 18.78 -30.06
N TRP A 605 9.62 19.42 -28.92
CA TRP A 605 10.94 19.41 -28.29
C TRP A 605 11.39 18.00 -27.94
N VAL A 606 10.52 17.18 -27.33
CA VAL A 606 10.85 15.79 -26.97
C VAL A 606 11.19 15.00 -28.21
N ARG A 607 10.36 15.02 -29.25
CA ARG A 607 10.62 14.32 -30.51
C ARG A 607 11.96 14.72 -31.14
N ASP A 608 12.29 16.01 -31.12
CA ASP A 608 13.50 16.51 -31.77
C ASP A 608 14.78 16.25 -30.95
N ASN A 609 14.67 15.93 -29.65
CA ASN A 609 15.82 15.89 -28.73
C ASN A 609 15.99 14.59 -27.94
N ILE A 610 14.95 13.76 -27.79
CA ILE A 610 14.96 12.63 -26.84
C ILE A 610 15.97 11.54 -27.22
N GLY A 611 16.36 11.46 -28.50
CA GLY A 611 17.45 10.60 -28.98
C GLY A 611 18.77 10.87 -28.27
N ALA A 612 19.05 12.12 -27.88
CA ALA A 612 20.26 12.47 -27.14
C ALA A 612 20.25 11.94 -25.68
N PHE A 613 19.08 11.52 -25.19
CA PHE A 613 18.88 10.94 -23.86
C PHE A 613 18.68 9.41 -23.91
N GLY A 614 18.88 8.78 -25.08
CA GLY A 614 18.69 7.36 -25.31
C GLY A 614 17.25 6.93 -25.61
N GLY A 615 16.38 7.88 -25.96
CA GLY A 615 14.97 7.62 -26.27
C GLY A 615 14.71 7.47 -27.76
N ASP A 616 13.66 6.72 -28.10
CA ASP A 616 13.15 6.60 -29.45
C ASP A 616 12.10 7.70 -29.71
N PRO A 617 12.36 8.67 -30.61
CA PRO A 617 11.43 9.75 -30.92
C PRO A 617 10.13 9.28 -31.59
N GLU A 618 10.09 8.05 -32.12
CA GLU A 618 8.91 7.44 -32.75
C GLU A 618 8.08 6.59 -31.76
N GLN A 619 8.54 6.41 -30.52
CA GLN A 619 7.86 5.64 -29.46
C GLN A 619 7.52 6.53 -28.26
N ILE A 620 6.84 7.65 -28.53
CA ILE A 620 6.35 8.56 -27.50
C ILE A 620 4.92 8.16 -27.10
N THR A 621 4.74 7.83 -25.83
CA THR A 621 3.44 7.59 -25.19
C THR A 621 3.10 8.78 -24.28
N LEU A 622 1.99 9.46 -24.56
CA LEU A 622 1.47 10.47 -23.65
C LEU A 622 0.66 9.80 -22.55
N PHE A 623 0.82 10.23 -21.30
CA PHE A 623 -0.04 9.78 -20.20
C PHE A 623 -0.32 10.92 -19.23
N GLY A 624 -1.53 10.95 -18.67
CA GLY A 624 -1.96 12.08 -17.85
C GLY A 624 -3.22 11.76 -17.07
N GLN A 625 -3.41 12.49 -15.97
CA GLN A 625 -4.53 12.32 -15.05
C GLN A 625 -5.40 13.58 -15.00
N SER A 626 -6.72 13.42 -14.94
CA SER A 626 -7.68 14.53 -14.86
C SER A 626 -7.50 15.50 -16.03
N ALA A 627 -7.25 16.79 -15.78
CA ALA A 627 -6.93 17.79 -16.79
C ALA A 627 -5.77 17.37 -17.73
N GLY A 628 -4.81 16.57 -17.27
CA GLY A 628 -3.77 15.98 -18.12
C GLY A 628 -4.33 14.95 -19.11
N SER A 629 -5.27 14.11 -18.66
CA SER A 629 -6.01 13.18 -19.53
C SER A 629 -6.89 13.92 -20.55
N VAL A 630 -7.58 14.98 -20.10
CA VAL A 630 -8.33 15.88 -20.99
C VAL A 630 -7.42 16.48 -22.03
N SER A 631 -6.20 16.90 -21.65
CA SER A 631 -5.22 17.46 -22.57
C SER A 631 -4.80 16.45 -23.64
N ILE A 632 -4.61 15.17 -23.29
CA ILE A 632 -4.34 14.08 -24.25
C ILE A 632 -5.51 13.91 -25.22
N ASN A 633 -6.74 13.91 -24.70
CA ASN A 633 -7.91 13.81 -25.58
C ASN A 633 -7.99 15.01 -26.53
N MET A 634 -7.77 16.22 -26.03
CA MET A 634 -7.76 17.46 -26.82
C MET A 634 -6.63 17.46 -27.87
N LEU A 635 -5.48 16.89 -27.57
CA LEU A 635 -4.39 16.69 -28.54
C LEU A 635 -4.86 15.78 -29.69
N LEU A 636 -5.50 14.64 -29.40
CA LEU A 636 -6.05 13.75 -30.45
C LEU A 636 -7.07 14.45 -31.35
N LEU A 637 -7.84 15.40 -30.81
CA LEU A 637 -8.82 16.20 -31.56
C LEU A 637 -8.20 17.36 -32.35
N SER A 638 -6.97 17.78 -32.01
CA SER A 638 -6.31 18.95 -32.60
C SER A 638 -5.44 18.58 -33.79
N GLU A 639 -5.58 19.32 -34.89
CA GLU A 639 -4.70 19.18 -36.05
C GLU A 639 -3.24 19.53 -35.73
N MET A 640 -3.00 20.42 -34.74
CA MET A 640 -1.65 20.85 -34.33
C MET A 640 -0.78 19.72 -33.79
N SER A 641 -1.38 18.61 -33.36
CA SER A 641 -0.67 17.50 -32.70
C SER A 641 -0.66 16.19 -33.48
N ARG A 642 -1.26 16.17 -34.69
CA ARG A 642 -1.28 14.98 -35.56
C ARG A 642 0.12 14.43 -35.81
N GLY A 643 0.29 13.13 -35.57
CA GLY A 643 1.55 12.43 -35.78
C GLY A 643 2.70 12.84 -34.84
N LEU A 644 2.44 13.55 -33.73
CA LEU A 644 3.49 13.93 -32.78
C LEU A 644 3.80 12.86 -31.73
N PHE A 645 2.92 11.90 -31.51
CA PHE A 645 3.08 10.83 -30.54
C PHE A 645 2.42 9.54 -31.04
N LYS A 646 2.84 8.42 -30.45
CA LYS A 646 2.49 7.07 -30.92
C LYS A 646 1.28 6.49 -30.21
N GLN A 647 1.11 6.77 -28.91
CA GLN A 647 0.11 6.14 -28.04
C GLN A 647 -0.33 7.09 -26.91
N GLY A 648 -1.48 6.83 -26.31
CA GLY A 648 -2.04 7.64 -25.22
C GLY A 648 -2.58 6.81 -24.05
N ILE A 649 -2.42 7.31 -22.82
CA ILE A 649 -3.03 6.76 -21.61
C ILE A 649 -3.84 7.88 -20.92
N MET A 650 -5.16 7.72 -20.93
CA MET A 650 -6.13 8.70 -20.45
C MET A 650 -6.71 8.28 -19.10
N GLN A 651 -6.23 8.88 -18.01
CA GLN A 651 -6.64 8.57 -16.64
C GLN A 651 -7.66 9.60 -16.13
N SER A 652 -8.92 9.21 -16.00
CA SER A 652 -9.96 9.99 -15.31
C SER A 652 -10.26 11.37 -15.94
N GLY A 653 -10.35 11.48 -17.27
CA GLY A 653 -10.79 12.72 -17.91
C GLY A 653 -10.81 12.67 -19.44
N THR A 654 -11.85 13.25 -20.04
CA THR A 654 -12.03 13.35 -21.51
C THR A 654 -12.56 14.72 -21.89
N ALA A 655 -12.48 15.09 -23.17
CA ALA A 655 -12.94 16.37 -23.70
C ALA A 655 -14.46 16.57 -23.61
N LEU A 656 -15.23 15.47 -23.43
CA LEU A 656 -16.69 15.49 -23.30
C LEU A 656 -17.17 15.67 -21.85
N ALA A 657 -16.26 15.74 -20.88
CA ALA A 657 -16.65 15.96 -19.49
C ALA A 657 -17.23 17.38 -19.29
N PRO A 658 -18.22 17.57 -18.40
CA PRO A 658 -18.93 18.85 -18.27
C PRO A 658 -18.05 20.01 -17.79
N PHE A 659 -16.88 19.71 -17.21
CA PHE A 659 -16.00 20.70 -16.61
C PHE A 659 -14.87 21.19 -17.54
N THR A 660 -14.77 20.71 -18.79
CA THR A 660 -13.55 20.80 -19.60
C THR A 660 -13.54 21.85 -20.71
N LEU A 661 -14.67 22.47 -21.03
CA LEU A 661 -14.77 23.44 -22.13
C LEU A 661 -15.55 24.68 -21.70
N ARG A 662 -15.01 25.88 -21.99
CA ARG A 662 -15.69 27.16 -21.81
C ARG A 662 -15.43 28.06 -23.01
N ASN A 663 -16.45 28.22 -23.85
CA ASN A 663 -16.41 29.11 -25.01
C ASN A 663 -16.75 30.55 -24.61
N ASN A 664 -16.17 31.52 -25.32
CA ASN A 664 -16.43 32.95 -25.16
C ASN A 664 -16.24 33.48 -23.72
N GLY A 665 -14.99 33.50 -23.25
CA GLY A 665 -14.59 33.93 -21.90
C GLY A 665 -14.42 35.45 -21.72
N VAL A 666 -15.01 36.27 -22.61
CA VAL A 666 -14.91 37.74 -22.54
C VAL A 666 -15.41 38.28 -21.20
N ASP A 667 -16.47 37.67 -20.66
CA ASP A 667 -17.06 38.00 -19.36
C ASP A 667 -16.04 37.90 -18.22
N LEU A 668 -15.20 36.86 -18.22
CA LEU A 668 -14.16 36.66 -17.22
C LEU A 668 -13.01 37.65 -17.40
N ALA A 669 -12.60 37.90 -18.65
CA ALA A 669 -11.53 38.86 -18.95
C ALA A 669 -11.92 40.28 -18.52
N GLU A 670 -13.14 40.72 -18.84
CA GLU A 670 -13.66 42.04 -18.44
C GLU A 670 -13.79 42.17 -16.92
N GLN A 671 -14.25 41.11 -16.24
CA GLN A 671 -14.34 41.10 -14.78
C GLN A 671 -12.96 41.19 -14.10
N ILE A 672 -11.94 40.53 -14.65
CA ILE A 672 -10.56 40.71 -14.20
C ILE A 672 -10.13 42.17 -14.38
N GLY A 673 -10.36 42.75 -15.57
CA GLY A 673 -10.02 44.15 -15.84
C GLY A 673 -10.70 45.12 -14.88
N ASN A 674 -11.99 44.92 -14.63
CA ASN A 674 -12.78 45.73 -13.70
C ASN A 674 -12.28 45.60 -12.25
N LYS A 675 -11.98 44.39 -11.77
CA LYS A 675 -11.40 44.17 -10.43
C LYS A 675 -10.04 44.82 -10.25
N LEU A 676 -9.26 44.90 -11.33
CA LEU A 676 -7.96 45.58 -11.36
C LEU A 676 -8.07 47.11 -11.53
N GLY A 677 -9.27 47.65 -11.72
CA GLY A 677 -9.48 49.07 -11.97
C GLY A 677 -9.00 49.56 -13.34
N LEU A 678 -8.88 48.66 -14.32
CA LEU A 678 -8.51 49.00 -15.69
C LEU A 678 -9.66 49.74 -16.39
N THR A 679 -9.33 50.72 -17.22
CA THR A 679 -10.31 51.44 -18.06
C THR A 679 -10.14 51.00 -19.50
N PHE A 680 -11.11 50.28 -20.04
CA PHE A 680 -11.06 49.71 -21.39
C PHE A 680 -12.38 49.94 -22.13
N ASP A 681 -12.30 50.17 -23.43
CA ASP A 681 -13.44 50.36 -24.35
C ASP A 681 -13.56 49.21 -25.37
N SER A 682 -12.61 48.28 -25.34
CA SER A 682 -12.45 47.17 -26.28
C SER A 682 -11.61 46.06 -25.66
N THR A 683 -11.77 44.84 -26.17
CA THR A 683 -10.94 43.67 -25.81
C THR A 683 -9.47 43.89 -26.15
N GLU A 684 -9.16 44.61 -27.23
CA GLU A 684 -7.79 45.01 -27.59
C GLU A 684 -7.14 45.90 -26.51
N SER A 685 -7.84 46.94 -26.07
CA SER A 685 -7.39 47.84 -25.01
C SER A 685 -7.24 47.11 -23.67
N LEU A 686 -8.18 46.23 -23.33
CA LEU A 686 -8.12 45.39 -22.14
C LEU A 686 -6.89 44.47 -22.15
N MET A 687 -6.67 43.72 -23.24
CA MET A 687 -5.55 42.79 -23.34
C MET A 687 -4.20 43.52 -23.36
N THR A 688 -4.12 44.69 -23.99
CA THR A 688 -2.93 45.55 -23.96
C THR A 688 -2.58 45.96 -22.52
N GLN A 689 -3.57 46.35 -21.72
CA GLN A 689 -3.36 46.70 -20.32
C GLN A 689 -3.01 45.46 -19.47
N LEU A 690 -3.69 44.33 -19.65
CA LEU A 690 -3.41 43.09 -18.90
C LEU A 690 -1.99 42.56 -19.13
N ARG A 691 -1.36 42.80 -20.29
CA ARG A 691 0.06 42.45 -20.50
C ARG A 691 1.02 43.26 -19.62
N GLN A 692 0.60 44.43 -19.15
CA GLN A 692 1.41 45.32 -18.30
C GLN A 692 1.18 45.09 -16.79
N VAL A 693 0.09 44.44 -16.40
CA VAL A 693 -0.24 44.16 -15.00
C VAL A 693 0.68 43.04 -14.45
N PRO A 694 1.16 43.11 -13.20
CA PRO A 694 1.83 41.98 -12.57
C PRO A 694 0.96 40.72 -12.57
N TYR A 695 1.51 39.56 -12.94
CA TYR A 695 0.70 38.34 -13.07
C TYR A 695 0.04 37.90 -11.74
N GLN A 696 0.65 38.23 -10.60
CA GLN A 696 0.09 37.97 -9.28
C GLN A 696 -1.24 38.71 -9.07
N ASP A 697 -1.35 39.93 -9.58
CA ASP A 697 -2.57 40.73 -9.49
C ASP A 697 -3.65 40.17 -10.41
N ILE A 698 -3.27 39.73 -11.62
CA ILE A 698 -4.17 39.03 -12.56
C ILE A 698 -4.75 37.78 -11.89
N LEU A 699 -3.90 36.93 -11.30
CA LEU A 699 -4.33 35.71 -10.63
C LEU A 699 -5.14 35.97 -9.34
N SER A 700 -4.90 37.10 -8.69
CA SER A 700 -5.68 37.51 -7.51
C SER A 700 -7.07 38.01 -7.92
N ALA A 701 -7.14 38.84 -8.96
CA ALA A 701 -8.38 39.31 -9.56
C ALA A 701 -9.18 38.16 -10.20
N SER A 702 -8.49 37.11 -10.65
CA SER A 702 -9.14 35.96 -11.29
C SER A 702 -9.83 35.01 -10.33
N ARG A 703 -9.82 35.27 -9.02
CA ARG A 703 -10.49 34.44 -8.01
C ARG A 703 -11.94 34.80 -7.86
N ASN A 704 -12.78 33.78 -7.67
CA ASN A 704 -14.21 33.92 -7.40
C ASN A 704 -14.85 34.92 -8.36
N ILE A 705 -14.50 34.85 -9.66
CA ILE A 705 -15.10 35.72 -10.68
C ILE A 705 -16.56 35.31 -10.86
N VAL A 706 -16.81 34.01 -11.02
CA VAL A 706 -18.16 33.48 -11.19
C VAL A 706 -18.82 33.34 -9.82
N GLY A 707 -20.04 33.88 -9.68
CA GLY A 707 -20.86 33.73 -8.48
C GLY A 707 -21.16 32.26 -8.14
N MET A 708 -21.50 31.98 -6.89
CA MET A 708 -21.86 30.63 -6.42
C MET A 708 -23.25 30.18 -6.89
N ASP A 709 -23.87 30.87 -7.84
CA ASP A 709 -25.27 30.67 -8.24
C ASP A 709 -25.56 29.26 -8.79
N LYS A 710 -24.53 28.57 -9.29
CA LYS A 710 -24.58 27.13 -9.64
C LYS A 710 -23.55 26.33 -8.84
N PRO A 711 -23.91 25.12 -8.33
CA PRO A 711 -22.99 24.21 -7.68
C PRO A 711 -21.72 23.92 -8.48
N LEU A 712 -20.61 23.64 -7.79
CA LEU A 712 -19.30 23.45 -8.43
C LEU A 712 -19.33 22.28 -9.41
N GLY A 713 -20.08 21.22 -9.07
CA GLY A 713 -20.21 20.03 -9.90
C GLY A 713 -20.89 20.26 -11.27
N LEU A 714 -21.51 21.41 -11.50
CA LEU A 714 -22.34 21.69 -12.69
C LEU A 714 -21.78 22.77 -13.62
N ARG A 715 -20.68 23.42 -13.25
CA ARG A 715 -20.10 24.50 -14.05
C ARG A 715 -18.71 24.11 -14.57
N PRO A 716 -18.34 24.52 -15.80
CA PRO A 716 -16.95 24.50 -16.23
C PRO A 716 -16.05 25.23 -15.24
N PHE A 717 -14.79 24.81 -15.11
CA PHE A 717 -13.84 25.64 -14.41
C PHE A 717 -13.66 26.96 -15.16
N ASP A 718 -13.27 28.02 -14.44
CA ASP A 718 -13.26 29.38 -14.99
C ASP A 718 -12.28 29.52 -16.17
N PHE A 719 -11.12 28.87 -16.08
CA PHE A 719 -10.05 28.91 -17.08
C PHE A 719 -9.72 27.50 -17.57
N VAL A 720 -10.34 27.10 -18.68
CA VAL A 720 -10.27 25.77 -19.30
C VAL A 720 -10.14 25.92 -20.82
N PRO A 721 -9.92 24.82 -21.56
CA PRO A 721 -9.93 24.86 -23.01
C PRO A 721 -11.18 25.54 -23.62
N CYS A 722 -11.01 26.15 -24.80
CA CYS A 722 -12.06 26.84 -25.54
C CYS A 722 -11.93 26.59 -27.05
N VAL A 723 -13.02 26.75 -27.79
CA VAL A 723 -12.97 26.83 -29.26
C VAL A 723 -12.37 28.18 -29.66
N GLU A 724 -11.34 28.16 -30.49
CA GLU A 724 -10.61 29.38 -30.88
C GLU A 724 -11.28 30.07 -32.08
N PRO A 725 -11.45 31.40 -32.01
CA PRO A 725 -12.21 32.14 -33.00
C PRO A 725 -11.55 32.09 -34.38
N GLU A 726 -12.34 32.13 -35.46
CA GLU A 726 -11.84 32.04 -36.84
C GLU A 726 -10.86 33.17 -37.21
N ASP A 727 -10.97 34.33 -36.56
CA ASP A 727 -10.12 35.49 -36.77
C ASP A 727 -8.84 35.49 -35.90
N SER A 728 -8.54 34.37 -35.22
CA SER A 728 -7.31 34.19 -34.42
C SER A 728 -6.06 34.61 -35.18
N LEU A 729 -5.17 35.35 -34.50
CA LEU A 729 -3.93 35.86 -35.09
C LEU A 729 -2.84 34.78 -35.24
N GLU A 730 -2.88 33.75 -34.40
CA GLU A 730 -1.91 32.67 -34.36
C GLU A 730 -2.59 31.32 -34.64
N GLU A 731 -1.79 30.30 -34.97
CA GLU A 731 -2.29 28.94 -35.23
C GLU A 731 -3.24 28.44 -34.12
N ARG A 732 -4.40 27.93 -34.54
CA ARG A 732 -5.49 27.50 -33.64
C ARG A 732 -5.28 26.06 -33.20
N PHE A 733 -5.39 25.82 -31.89
CA PHE A 733 -5.33 24.47 -31.34
C PHE A 733 -6.67 23.75 -31.51
N LEU A 734 -7.78 24.37 -31.11
CA LEU A 734 -9.11 23.77 -31.21
C LEU A 734 -10.00 24.63 -32.12
N THR A 735 -10.41 24.07 -33.26
CA THR A 735 -11.14 24.82 -34.31
C THR A 735 -12.65 24.69 -34.23
N ASP A 736 -13.17 23.69 -33.51
CA ASP A 736 -14.60 23.41 -33.34
C ASP A 736 -14.82 22.71 -32.00
N ASP A 737 -16.07 22.60 -31.55
CA ASP A 737 -16.44 21.91 -30.32
C ASP A 737 -15.99 20.43 -30.39
N PRO A 738 -15.40 19.87 -29.31
CA PRO A 738 -14.99 18.47 -29.27
C PRO A 738 -16.06 17.48 -29.75
N ILE A 739 -17.34 17.72 -29.47
CA ILE A 739 -18.41 16.82 -29.94
C ILE A 739 -18.57 16.87 -31.46
N ASN A 740 -18.43 18.05 -32.07
CA ASN A 740 -18.53 18.22 -33.52
C ASN A 740 -17.33 17.58 -34.23
N ILE A 741 -16.12 17.69 -33.65
CA ILE A 741 -14.92 17.02 -34.17
C ILE A 741 -15.09 15.50 -34.12
N LEU A 742 -15.62 14.96 -33.02
CA LEU A 742 -15.88 13.53 -32.88
C LEU A 742 -16.94 13.03 -33.87
N ILE A 743 -18.05 13.76 -34.04
CA ILE A 743 -19.12 13.41 -35.00
C ILE A 743 -18.61 13.47 -36.44
N SER A 744 -17.81 14.49 -36.79
CA SER A 744 -17.24 14.66 -38.13
C SER A 744 -16.06 13.74 -38.42
N GLN A 745 -15.57 13.00 -37.40
CA GLN A 745 -14.44 12.08 -37.50
C GLN A 745 -13.12 12.76 -37.93
N ASN A 746 -12.98 14.06 -37.71
CA ASN A 746 -11.78 14.81 -38.09
C ASN A 746 -10.71 14.83 -36.98
N TYR A 747 -10.32 13.66 -36.48
CA TYR A 747 -9.36 13.51 -35.37
C TYR A 747 -8.38 12.36 -35.61
N GLU A 748 -7.27 12.36 -34.87
CA GLU A 748 -6.26 11.30 -34.92
C GLU A 748 -6.64 10.13 -34.01
N THR A 749 -6.36 8.90 -34.43
CA THR A 749 -6.49 7.72 -33.57
C THR A 749 -5.14 7.06 -33.36
N VAL A 750 -4.91 6.56 -32.15
CA VAL A 750 -3.68 5.86 -31.74
C VAL A 750 -4.08 4.69 -30.82
N PRO A 751 -3.20 3.73 -30.51
CA PRO A 751 -3.44 2.80 -29.41
C PRO A 751 -3.71 3.58 -28.12
N LEU A 752 -4.75 3.20 -27.38
CA LEU A 752 -5.18 3.89 -26.17
C LEU A 752 -5.33 2.95 -24.98
N MET A 753 -4.92 3.42 -23.81
CA MET A 753 -5.51 3.00 -22.55
C MET A 753 -6.39 4.14 -22.03
N ILE A 754 -7.59 3.83 -21.57
CA ILE A 754 -8.54 4.80 -21.03
C ILE A 754 -9.19 4.21 -19.77
N GLY A 755 -9.53 5.02 -18.78
CA GLY A 755 -10.18 4.50 -17.58
C GLY A 755 -10.47 5.53 -16.51
N THR A 756 -11.14 5.08 -15.46
CA THR A 756 -11.51 5.89 -14.30
C THR A 756 -11.16 5.17 -13.00
N THR A 757 -11.21 5.87 -11.87
CA THR A 757 -11.31 5.24 -10.56
C THR A 757 -12.74 4.76 -10.30
N SER A 758 -12.92 3.86 -9.34
CA SER A 758 -14.24 3.28 -9.02
C SER A 758 -15.20 4.27 -8.35
N ASN A 759 -14.68 5.35 -7.76
CA ASN A 759 -15.45 6.32 -6.96
C ASN A 759 -14.88 7.74 -7.08
N GLU A 760 -14.69 8.21 -8.32
CA GLU A 760 -14.19 9.55 -8.66
C GLU A 760 -14.89 10.67 -7.88
N GLY A 761 -16.20 10.53 -7.73
CA GLY A 761 -17.08 11.53 -7.13
C GLY A 761 -16.96 11.68 -5.61
N LEU A 762 -16.08 10.91 -4.95
CA LEU A 762 -15.79 11.09 -3.53
C LEU A 762 -15.27 12.49 -3.21
N LEU A 763 -14.63 13.17 -4.18
CA LEU A 763 -14.18 14.55 -4.02
C LEU A 763 -15.35 15.50 -3.70
N GLN A 764 -16.55 15.24 -4.24
CA GLN A 764 -17.75 16.06 -4.02
C GLN A 764 -18.42 15.83 -2.66
N VAL A 765 -18.03 14.80 -1.89
CA VAL A 765 -18.55 14.58 -0.53
C VAL A 765 -18.18 15.74 0.40
N ARG A 766 -17.13 16.50 0.08
CA ARG A 766 -16.68 17.66 0.87
C ARG A 766 -17.26 18.99 0.38
N GLU A 767 -18.02 19.00 -0.71
CA GLU A 767 -18.60 20.23 -1.28
C GLU A 767 -19.51 20.94 -0.26
N SER A 768 -20.29 20.18 0.53
CA SER A 768 -21.18 20.75 1.56
C SER A 768 -20.45 21.47 2.70
N LEU A 769 -19.15 21.28 2.85
CA LEU A 769 -18.33 22.03 3.83
C LEU A 769 -17.93 23.41 3.31
N ILE A 770 -17.90 23.58 1.98
CA ILE A 770 -17.53 24.83 1.30
C ILE A 770 -18.80 25.61 0.95
N ASP A 771 -19.84 24.89 0.52
CA ASP A 771 -21.14 25.41 0.12
C ASP A 771 -22.23 24.71 0.93
N SER A 772 -22.64 25.34 2.04
CA SER A 772 -23.59 24.77 3.00
C SER A 772 -24.96 24.47 2.39
N ASP A 773 -25.33 25.18 1.32
CA ASP A 773 -26.68 25.16 0.76
C ASP A 773 -26.74 24.29 -0.50
N VAL A 774 -25.62 23.66 -0.90
CA VAL A 774 -25.53 22.85 -2.13
C VAL A 774 -26.63 21.79 -2.22
N PHE A 775 -26.90 21.07 -1.13
CA PHE A 775 -27.92 20.01 -1.12
C PHE A 775 -29.33 20.57 -1.28
N GLN A 776 -29.61 21.70 -0.62
CA GLN A 776 -30.90 22.37 -0.76
C GLN A 776 -31.11 22.82 -2.21
N ARG A 777 -30.09 23.41 -2.84
CA ARG A 777 -30.19 23.86 -4.23
C ARG A 777 -30.44 22.72 -5.21
N TYR A 778 -29.79 21.56 -5.04
CA TYR A 778 -30.11 20.37 -5.84
C TYR A 778 -31.55 19.89 -5.61
N ASN A 779 -32.02 19.87 -4.36
CA ASN A 779 -33.39 19.45 -4.05
C ASN A 779 -34.44 20.37 -4.67
N GLU A 780 -34.16 21.68 -4.75
CA GLU A 780 -35.05 22.71 -5.32
C GLU A 780 -34.97 22.82 -6.85
N ASN A 781 -33.90 22.32 -7.48
CA ASN A 781 -33.64 22.47 -8.92
C ASN A 781 -33.43 21.10 -9.58
N PRO A 782 -34.49 20.43 -10.06
CA PRO A 782 -34.39 19.12 -10.71
C PRO A 782 -33.43 19.08 -11.90
N ASP A 783 -33.30 20.18 -12.64
CA ASP A 783 -32.37 20.33 -13.77
C ASP A 783 -30.91 20.07 -13.40
N PHE A 784 -30.54 20.19 -12.12
CA PHE A 784 -29.19 19.92 -11.64
C PHE A 784 -28.82 18.43 -11.68
N PHE A 785 -29.80 17.53 -11.74
CA PHE A 785 -29.56 16.10 -11.94
C PHE A 785 -29.41 15.73 -13.42
N VAL A 786 -29.65 16.66 -14.35
CA VAL A 786 -29.68 16.39 -15.78
C VAL A 786 -28.38 16.85 -16.44
N PRO A 787 -27.70 15.98 -17.22
CA PRO A 787 -26.54 16.37 -18.00
C PRO A 787 -26.82 17.53 -18.95
N LEU A 788 -25.96 18.56 -18.91
CA LEU A 788 -26.03 19.70 -19.83
C LEU A 788 -25.93 19.27 -21.31
N SER A 789 -25.31 18.12 -21.58
CA SER A 789 -25.19 17.56 -22.93
C SER A 789 -26.53 17.19 -23.57
N TYR A 790 -27.60 17.01 -22.78
CA TYR A 790 -28.92 16.64 -23.30
C TYR A 790 -29.68 17.82 -23.91
N LYS A 791 -29.22 19.06 -23.66
CA LYS A 791 -29.81 20.31 -24.20
C LYS A 791 -31.32 20.44 -23.93
N LEU A 792 -31.76 19.99 -22.75
CA LEU A 792 -33.15 20.10 -22.32
C LEU A 792 -33.43 21.44 -21.64
N ASP A 793 -34.65 21.96 -21.82
CA ASP A 793 -35.10 23.15 -21.13
C ASP A 793 -35.35 22.84 -19.64
N LYS A 794 -34.94 23.77 -18.76
CA LYS A 794 -34.96 23.61 -17.30
C LYS A 794 -36.29 23.08 -16.74
N ASP A 795 -37.41 23.60 -17.22
CA ASP A 795 -38.75 23.29 -16.68
C ASP A 795 -39.55 22.34 -17.59
N SER A 796 -38.90 21.64 -18.52
CA SER A 796 -39.57 20.72 -19.43
C SER A 796 -40.00 19.41 -18.74
N PRO A 797 -41.09 18.77 -19.19
CA PRO A 797 -41.49 17.43 -18.71
C PRO A 797 -40.36 16.40 -18.82
N GLU A 798 -39.55 16.49 -19.87
CA GLU A 798 -38.39 15.63 -20.12
C GLU A 798 -37.28 15.84 -19.07
N THR A 799 -37.01 17.08 -18.66
CA THR A 799 -36.05 17.36 -17.58
C THR A 799 -36.52 16.74 -16.26
N ILE A 800 -37.81 16.83 -15.94
CA ILE A 800 -38.38 16.22 -14.73
C ILE A 800 -38.29 14.69 -14.80
N GLU A 801 -38.62 14.10 -15.95
CA GLU A 801 -38.51 12.64 -16.20
C GLU A 801 -37.10 12.13 -15.90
N VAL A 802 -36.08 12.76 -16.50
CA VAL A 802 -34.67 12.38 -16.32
C VAL A 802 -34.21 12.59 -14.88
N ALA A 803 -34.57 13.73 -14.29
CA ALA A 803 -34.19 14.06 -12.92
C ALA A 803 -34.76 13.05 -11.91
N ASP A 804 -36.03 12.66 -12.07
CA ASP A 804 -36.69 11.67 -11.22
C ASP A 804 -36.06 10.27 -11.40
N GLU A 805 -35.69 9.88 -12.62
CA GLU A 805 -34.99 8.61 -12.84
C GLU A 805 -33.62 8.58 -12.16
N PHE A 806 -32.80 9.63 -12.31
CA PHE A 806 -31.52 9.68 -11.62
C PHE A 806 -31.67 9.81 -10.10
N LYS A 807 -32.68 10.54 -9.62
CA LYS A 807 -33.01 10.55 -8.18
C LYS A 807 -33.35 9.16 -7.66
N ASN A 808 -34.08 8.38 -8.43
CA ASN A 808 -34.41 7.01 -8.08
C ASN A 808 -33.16 6.12 -8.05
N ILE A 809 -32.31 6.18 -9.07
CA ILE A 809 -31.11 5.34 -9.20
C ILE A 809 -30.10 5.59 -8.08
N TYR A 810 -29.83 6.87 -7.74
CA TYR A 810 -28.74 7.22 -6.83
C TYR A 810 -29.19 7.49 -5.39
N PHE A 811 -30.43 7.93 -5.20
CA PHE A 811 -30.92 8.43 -3.91
C PHE A 811 -32.20 7.74 -3.44
N ASN A 812 -32.71 6.73 -4.17
CA ASN A 812 -34.00 6.08 -3.88
C ASN A 812 -35.17 7.07 -3.74
N ASN A 813 -35.14 8.17 -4.50
CA ASN A 813 -36.09 9.29 -4.42
C ASN A 813 -36.11 10.04 -3.07
N GLU A 814 -35.15 9.80 -2.18
CA GLU A 814 -34.98 10.59 -0.97
C GLU A 814 -34.29 11.92 -1.29
N PRO A 815 -34.65 13.02 -0.60
CA PRO A 815 -33.94 14.29 -0.73
C PRO A 815 -32.44 14.15 -0.41
N LEU A 816 -31.61 14.89 -1.13
CA LEU A 816 -30.16 14.93 -0.89
C LEU A 816 -29.87 15.50 0.50
N SER A 817 -29.03 14.80 1.27
CA SER A 817 -28.62 15.21 2.61
C SER A 817 -27.30 14.53 3.03
N ASN A 818 -26.82 14.83 4.23
CA ASN A 818 -25.62 14.17 4.78
C ASN A 818 -25.79 12.64 4.99
N SER A 819 -27.01 12.09 4.93
CA SER A 819 -27.24 10.65 5.12
C SER A 819 -27.04 9.80 3.85
N ASN A 820 -27.04 10.40 2.66
CA ASN A 820 -26.96 9.69 1.37
C ASN A 820 -25.74 10.10 0.51
N LEU A 821 -24.63 10.45 1.16
CA LEU A 821 -23.36 10.89 0.52
C LEU A 821 -22.73 9.83 -0.40
N VAL A 822 -23.01 8.54 -0.19
CA VAL A 822 -22.56 7.48 -1.12
C VAL A 822 -23.29 7.58 -2.46
N GLY A 823 -24.59 7.87 -2.46
CA GLY A 823 -25.37 8.13 -3.67
C GLY A 823 -24.87 9.37 -4.40
N TRP A 824 -24.55 10.41 -3.64
CA TRP A 824 -23.96 11.66 -4.14
C TRP A 824 -22.62 11.43 -4.86
N ALA A 825 -21.71 10.70 -4.23
CA ALA A 825 -20.42 10.35 -4.84
C ALA A 825 -20.59 9.49 -6.10
N LYS A 826 -21.53 8.53 -6.11
CA LYS A 826 -21.81 7.71 -7.30
C LYS A 826 -22.41 8.52 -8.45
N PHE A 827 -23.35 9.42 -8.15
CA PHE A 827 -23.93 10.32 -9.17
C PHE A 827 -22.83 11.15 -9.84
N HIS A 828 -21.94 11.79 -9.06
CA HIS A 828 -20.83 12.57 -9.63
C HIS A 828 -19.79 11.71 -10.34
N THR A 829 -19.51 10.51 -9.85
CA THR A 829 -18.63 9.55 -10.53
C THR A 829 -19.13 9.27 -11.95
N ASP A 830 -20.43 9.04 -12.10
CA ASP A 830 -21.03 8.74 -13.39
C ASP A 830 -21.16 9.99 -14.26
N ALA A 831 -21.75 11.05 -13.72
CA ALA A 831 -22.03 12.30 -14.45
C ALA A 831 -20.79 12.99 -14.99
N GLN A 832 -19.71 13.02 -14.21
CA GLN A 832 -18.53 13.84 -14.51
C GLN A 832 -17.39 13.04 -15.14
N PHE A 833 -17.32 11.73 -14.90
CA PHE A 833 -16.16 10.92 -15.31
C PHE A 833 -16.56 9.71 -16.14
N LYS A 834 -17.34 8.76 -15.61
CA LYS A 834 -17.59 7.50 -16.32
C LYS A 834 -18.41 7.68 -17.59
N PHE A 835 -19.52 8.40 -17.53
CA PHE A 835 -20.36 8.64 -18.69
C PHE A 835 -19.62 9.37 -19.84
N PRO A 836 -18.93 10.51 -19.61
CA PRO A 836 -18.16 11.15 -20.68
C PRO A 836 -16.96 10.32 -21.16
N THR A 837 -16.37 9.48 -20.30
CA THR A 837 -15.32 8.53 -20.68
C THR A 837 -15.86 7.45 -21.62
N ASP A 838 -16.98 6.82 -21.26
CA ASP A 838 -17.61 5.78 -22.07
C ASP A 838 -18.11 6.32 -23.41
N ARG A 839 -18.68 7.54 -23.44
CA ARG A 839 -19.02 8.22 -24.70
C ARG A 839 -17.80 8.45 -25.59
N THR A 840 -16.70 8.94 -25.01
CA THR A 840 -15.45 9.16 -25.76
C THR A 840 -14.95 7.83 -26.34
N LEU A 841 -14.94 6.77 -25.53
CA LEU A 841 -14.60 5.42 -25.96
C LEU A 841 -15.46 4.97 -27.15
N GLN A 842 -16.79 5.14 -27.08
CA GLN A 842 -17.70 4.76 -28.16
C GLN A 842 -17.42 5.51 -29.48
N TYR A 843 -17.09 6.80 -29.46
CA TYR A 843 -16.68 7.52 -30.67
C TYR A 843 -15.37 6.97 -31.25
N PHE A 844 -14.36 6.73 -30.40
CA PHE A 844 -13.07 6.18 -30.86
C PHE A 844 -13.22 4.74 -31.39
N MET A 845 -14.12 3.93 -30.84
CA MET A 845 -14.40 2.58 -31.32
C MET A 845 -15.02 2.56 -32.74
N GLN A 846 -15.67 3.64 -33.17
CA GLN A 846 -16.25 3.74 -34.51
C GLN A 846 -15.20 4.00 -35.59
N THR A 847 -14.06 4.61 -35.24
CA THR A 847 -13.07 5.12 -36.20
C THR A 847 -11.70 4.46 -36.07
N SER A 848 -11.31 4.06 -34.86
CA SER A 848 -9.99 3.52 -34.58
C SER A 848 -9.85 2.10 -35.10
N THR A 849 -8.73 1.85 -35.77
CA THR A 849 -8.23 0.48 -36.08
C THR A 849 -7.18 0.02 -35.08
N HIS A 850 -6.82 0.88 -34.12
CA HIS A 850 -5.85 0.60 -33.08
C HIS A 850 -6.51 -0.01 -31.83
N PRO A 851 -5.78 -0.83 -31.06
CA PRO A 851 -6.32 -1.42 -29.84
C PRO A 851 -6.60 -0.35 -28.78
N ILE A 852 -7.77 -0.45 -28.15
CA ILE A 852 -8.16 0.37 -27.02
C ILE A 852 -8.35 -0.54 -25.80
N TYR A 853 -7.76 -0.20 -24.67
CA TYR A 853 -7.88 -0.95 -23.42
C TYR A 853 -8.61 -0.09 -22.39
N TYR A 854 -9.70 -0.62 -21.83
CA TYR A 854 -10.49 0.08 -20.82
C TYR A 854 -10.20 -0.48 -19.42
N TYR A 855 -10.05 0.40 -18.42
CA TYR A 855 -9.85 0.01 -17.03
C TYR A 855 -10.73 0.75 -16.03
N GLU A 856 -10.88 0.14 -14.86
CA GLU A 856 -11.35 0.77 -13.64
C GLU A 856 -10.35 0.51 -12.51
N PHE A 857 -9.84 1.55 -11.86
CA PHE A 857 -9.02 1.41 -10.66
C PHE A 857 -9.90 1.39 -9.42
N SER A 858 -10.01 0.25 -8.74
CA SER A 858 -10.92 0.07 -7.60
C SER A 858 -10.20 -0.21 -6.27
N TYR A 859 -8.88 -0.37 -6.29
CA TYR A 859 -8.12 -0.68 -5.08
C TYR A 859 -8.20 0.45 -4.04
N SER A 860 -8.48 0.04 -2.81
CA SER A 860 -8.57 0.92 -1.65
C SER A 860 -7.50 0.53 -0.63
N GLY A 861 -6.45 1.34 -0.52
CA GLY A 861 -5.30 1.05 0.33
C GLY A 861 -4.49 2.27 0.74
N THR A 862 -3.30 2.02 1.26
CA THR A 862 -2.43 3.02 1.91
C THR A 862 -1.90 4.10 0.95
N LEU A 863 -1.99 3.91 -0.36
CA LEU A 863 -1.54 4.90 -1.35
C LEU A 863 -2.69 5.67 -2.00
N ASN A 864 -3.94 5.47 -1.54
CA ASN A 864 -5.08 6.33 -1.89
C ASN A 864 -4.94 7.68 -1.18
N PHE A 865 -3.96 8.46 -1.60
CA PHE A 865 -3.47 9.63 -0.88
C PHE A 865 -4.48 10.77 -0.89
N LEU A 866 -5.20 10.99 -2.00
CA LEU A 866 -6.21 12.07 -2.08
C LEU A 866 -7.38 11.76 -1.16
N LYS A 867 -7.83 10.51 -1.16
CA LYS A 867 -8.83 10.02 -0.21
C LYS A 867 -8.40 10.22 1.24
N GLN A 868 -7.14 9.93 1.58
CA GLN A 868 -6.60 10.13 2.93
C GLN A 868 -6.50 11.62 3.30
N LEU A 869 -6.01 12.46 2.39
CA LEU A 869 -5.87 13.91 2.56
C LEU A 869 -7.23 14.57 2.84
N LEU A 870 -8.29 14.06 2.21
CA LEU A 870 -9.67 14.55 2.38
C LEU A 870 -10.41 13.91 3.56
N PHE A 871 -9.73 13.07 4.37
CA PHE A 871 -10.31 12.31 5.48
C PHE A 871 -11.51 11.44 5.06
N LEU A 872 -11.44 10.83 3.88
CA LEU A 872 -12.50 9.99 3.30
C LEU A 872 -12.19 8.49 3.44
N PHE A 873 -11.44 8.10 4.47
CA PHE A 873 -10.98 6.72 4.67
C PHE A 873 -12.11 5.71 4.92
N ASP A 874 -13.27 6.16 5.39
CA ASP A 874 -14.45 5.31 5.67
C ASP A 874 -15.26 4.89 4.43
N TYR A 875 -14.99 5.50 3.26
CA TYR A 875 -15.71 5.19 2.03
C TYR A 875 -15.00 4.09 1.24
N ASP A 876 -15.72 3.20 0.56
CA ASP A 876 -15.09 2.17 -0.28
C ASP A 876 -14.63 2.71 -1.65
N GLY A 877 -13.71 1.96 -2.26
CA GLY A 877 -13.17 2.26 -3.59
C GLY A 877 -12.06 3.30 -3.58
N ALA A 878 -11.67 3.72 -4.79
CA ALA A 878 -10.67 4.75 -5.04
C ALA A 878 -11.32 6.09 -5.43
N CYS A 879 -10.83 7.18 -4.84
CA CYS A 879 -11.19 8.55 -5.15
C CYS A 879 -10.43 9.04 -6.38
N HIS A 880 -10.87 10.17 -6.94
CA HIS A 880 -10.16 10.84 -8.02
C HIS A 880 -8.67 11.04 -7.74
N ALA A 881 -7.83 10.68 -8.71
CA ALA A 881 -6.36 10.72 -8.68
C ALA A 881 -5.66 9.78 -7.69
N ASP A 882 -6.37 8.88 -7.00
CA ASP A 882 -5.73 7.92 -6.08
C ASP A 882 -4.80 6.94 -6.82
N ASP A 883 -5.08 6.62 -8.09
CA ASP A 883 -4.29 5.74 -8.94
C ASP A 883 -2.90 6.32 -9.30
N MET A 884 -2.70 7.63 -9.12
CA MET A 884 -1.44 8.33 -9.43
C MET A 884 -0.28 7.95 -8.50
N PHE A 885 -0.55 7.77 -7.21
CA PHE A 885 0.49 7.44 -6.18
C PHE A 885 0.94 5.97 -6.21
N TYR A 886 0.32 5.19 -7.09
CA TYR A 886 0.74 3.86 -7.48
C TYR A 886 1.65 3.87 -8.72
N LEU A 887 1.73 4.98 -9.47
CA LEU A 887 2.67 5.16 -10.58
C LEU A 887 3.91 5.96 -10.17
N PHE A 888 3.71 7.03 -9.39
CA PHE A 888 4.77 7.93 -8.97
C PHE A 888 5.12 7.75 -7.49
N LYS A 889 6.40 7.91 -7.17
CA LYS A 889 6.92 7.89 -5.81
C LYS A 889 7.19 9.31 -5.33
N PRO A 890 6.35 9.91 -4.48
CA PRO A 890 6.61 11.27 -4.01
C PRO A 890 7.89 11.35 -3.17
N SER A 891 8.49 12.53 -3.13
CA SER A 891 9.72 12.77 -2.34
C SER A 891 9.45 12.89 -0.84
N PHE A 892 8.21 13.12 -0.43
CA PHE A 892 7.80 13.13 0.98
C PHE A 892 7.47 11.71 1.47
N PRO A 893 7.75 11.40 2.75
CA PRO A 893 7.55 10.05 3.27
C PRO A 893 6.05 9.74 3.40
N ILE A 894 5.62 8.65 2.77
CA ILE A 894 4.32 8.01 3.03
C ILE A 894 4.58 6.79 3.93
N PRO A 895 3.99 6.72 5.14
CA PRO A 895 4.19 5.60 6.04
C PRO A 895 3.60 4.33 5.43
N MET A 896 4.46 3.44 4.94
CA MET A 896 4.07 2.18 4.32
C MET A 896 4.94 1.05 4.88
N PHE A 897 4.30 -0.04 5.28
CA PHE A 897 5.02 -1.22 5.77
C PHE A 897 5.49 -2.10 4.60
N PRO A 898 6.60 -2.84 4.75
CA PRO A 898 7.12 -3.71 3.68
C PRO A 898 6.15 -4.82 3.21
N TRP A 899 5.14 -5.16 4.01
CA TRP A 899 4.14 -6.19 3.70
C TRP A 899 2.79 -5.60 3.25
N ASP A 900 2.73 -4.29 2.99
CA ASP A 900 1.52 -3.64 2.51
C ASP A 900 1.18 -4.11 1.08
N GLN A 901 -0.08 -4.51 0.87
CA GLN A 901 -0.56 -4.96 -0.44
C GLN A 901 -0.50 -3.85 -1.50
N ALA A 902 -0.53 -2.59 -1.08
CA ALA A 902 -0.36 -1.45 -1.97
C ALA A 902 0.96 -1.50 -2.77
N ILE A 903 2.00 -2.16 -2.24
CA ILE A 903 3.27 -2.39 -2.95
C ILE A 903 3.08 -3.28 -4.17
N GLN A 904 2.27 -4.34 -4.06
CA GLN A 904 2.01 -5.25 -5.18
C GLN A 904 1.14 -4.59 -6.24
N VAL A 905 0.08 -3.87 -5.82
CA VAL A 905 -0.79 -3.10 -6.72
C VAL A 905 0.03 -2.04 -7.49
N ARG A 906 0.90 -1.31 -6.80
CA ARG A 906 1.85 -0.35 -7.39
C ARG A 906 2.71 -1.00 -8.47
N ARG A 907 3.36 -2.14 -8.15
CA ARG A 907 4.23 -2.84 -9.10
C ARG A 907 3.45 -3.31 -10.34
N ARG A 908 2.22 -3.82 -10.17
CA ARG A 908 1.34 -4.20 -11.27
C ARG A 908 1.02 -3.01 -12.16
N GLN A 909 0.57 -1.90 -11.59
CA GLN A 909 0.17 -0.73 -12.37
C GLN A 909 1.36 -0.13 -13.15
N VAL A 910 2.52 0.03 -12.49
CA VAL A 910 3.76 0.49 -13.12
C VAL A 910 4.14 -0.41 -14.31
N ARG A 911 4.09 -1.74 -14.14
CA ARG A 911 4.38 -2.70 -15.20
C ARG A 911 3.40 -2.60 -16.36
N LEU A 912 2.09 -2.49 -16.10
CA LEU A 912 1.06 -2.37 -17.14
C LEU A 912 1.26 -1.10 -17.99
N TRP A 913 1.55 0.03 -17.36
CA TRP A 913 1.80 1.30 -18.03
C TRP A 913 3.08 1.27 -18.87
N ALA A 914 4.17 0.73 -18.32
CA ALA A 914 5.43 0.60 -19.03
C ALA A 914 5.33 -0.40 -20.19
N ASN A 915 4.62 -1.52 -20.01
CA ASN A 915 4.36 -2.49 -21.09
C ASN A 915 3.57 -1.85 -22.23
N PHE A 916 2.52 -1.07 -21.90
CA PHE A 916 1.77 -0.37 -22.93
C PHE A 916 2.69 0.55 -23.73
N ALA A 917 3.51 1.38 -23.07
CA ALA A 917 4.45 2.26 -23.77
C ALA A 917 5.49 1.49 -24.63
N LYS A 918 5.91 0.29 -24.20
CA LYS A 918 6.86 -0.56 -24.94
C LYS A 918 6.25 -1.26 -26.14
N PHE A 919 5.01 -1.72 -26.01
CA PHE A 919 4.44 -2.75 -26.90
C PHE A 919 3.09 -2.38 -27.51
N GLY A 920 2.45 -1.29 -27.07
CA GLY A 920 1.03 -1.00 -27.36
C GLY A 920 0.06 -2.03 -26.78
N ASN A 921 0.52 -2.84 -25.85
CA ASN A 921 -0.24 -3.87 -25.16
C ASN A 921 0.22 -3.90 -23.70
N PRO A 922 -0.68 -3.70 -22.72
CA PRO A 922 -0.31 -3.68 -21.31
C PRO A 922 0.05 -5.06 -20.75
N THR A 923 -0.41 -6.14 -21.40
CA THR A 923 -0.17 -7.54 -20.99
C THR A 923 0.33 -8.38 -22.17
N PRO A 924 1.52 -8.07 -22.73
CA PRO A 924 2.08 -8.82 -23.86
C PRO A 924 2.47 -10.25 -23.47
N THR A 925 2.76 -10.46 -22.18
CA THR A 925 3.10 -11.73 -21.54
C THR A 925 2.55 -11.72 -20.12
N THR A 926 2.27 -12.89 -19.55
CA THR A 926 1.84 -13.03 -18.15
C THR A 926 2.96 -13.59 -17.27
N ASP A 927 2.96 -13.20 -15.99
CA ASP A 927 3.87 -13.69 -14.96
C ASP A 927 3.19 -13.67 -13.57
N ASN A 928 3.97 -13.91 -12.51
CA ASN A 928 3.45 -13.93 -11.14
C ASN A 928 2.92 -12.57 -10.66
N LEU A 929 3.38 -11.46 -11.25
CA LEU A 929 2.94 -10.10 -10.92
C LEU A 929 1.70 -9.73 -11.73
N VAL A 930 1.77 -9.90 -13.06
CA VAL A 930 0.69 -9.62 -14.02
C VAL A 930 0.22 -10.94 -14.62
N ASN A 931 -0.73 -11.60 -13.94
CA ASN A 931 -1.22 -12.94 -14.27
C ASN A 931 -2.51 -12.95 -15.12
N THR A 932 -3.08 -11.78 -15.41
CA THR A 932 -4.33 -11.60 -16.16
C THR A 932 -4.01 -10.99 -17.52
N ILE A 933 -4.56 -11.55 -18.61
CA ILE A 933 -4.50 -10.95 -19.94
C ILE A 933 -5.58 -9.87 -20.01
N TRP A 934 -5.18 -8.64 -20.31
CA TRP A 934 -6.09 -7.52 -20.51
C TRP A 934 -6.63 -7.55 -21.95
N PRO A 935 -7.94 -7.82 -22.16
CA PRO A 935 -8.52 -7.85 -23.49
C PRO A 935 -8.57 -6.45 -24.11
N VAL A 936 -8.44 -6.40 -25.44
CA VAL A 936 -8.81 -5.21 -26.21
C VAL A 936 -10.31 -5.00 -26.05
N TYR A 937 -10.74 -3.77 -25.80
CA TYR A 937 -12.14 -3.42 -25.67
C TYR A 937 -12.86 -3.64 -27.01
N ASP A 938 -14.03 -4.26 -26.95
CA ASP A 938 -14.92 -4.46 -28.09
C ASP A 938 -16.38 -4.32 -27.65
N GLU A 939 -17.24 -3.88 -28.57
CA GLU A 939 -18.65 -3.58 -28.26
C GLU A 939 -19.46 -4.83 -27.88
N ALA A 940 -19.03 -6.02 -28.30
CA ALA A 940 -19.75 -7.26 -28.02
C ALA A 940 -19.48 -7.77 -26.61
N SER A 941 -18.24 -7.70 -26.14
CA SER A 941 -17.85 -8.13 -24.80
C SER A 941 -17.98 -7.02 -23.75
N LYS A 942 -17.70 -5.77 -24.13
CA LYS A 942 -17.54 -4.62 -23.23
C LYS A 942 -16.60 -4.94 -22.06
N ALA A 943 -15.58 -5.74 -22.32
CA ALA A 943 -14.65 -6.20 -21.31
C ALA A 943 -13.69 -5.09 -20.88
N TYR A 944 -13.49 -4.93 -19.57
CA TYR A 944 -12.54 -3.98 -19.00
C TYR A 944 -11.77 -4.61 -17.83
N LEU A 945 -10.57 -4.06 -17.56
CA LEU A 945 -9.75 -4.51 -16.44
C LEU A 945 -10.11 -3.75 -15.18
N GLU A 946 -10.60 -4.44 -14.16
CA GLU A 946 -10.68 -3.91 -12.80
C GLU A 946 -9.34 -4.15 -12.09
N MET A 947 -8.72 -3.06 -11.64
CA MET A 947 -7.51 -3.06 -10.82
C MET A 947 -7.88 -2.86 -9.35
N GLY A 948 -8.29 -3.96 -8.71
CA GLY A 948 -8.54 -4.04 -7.28
C GLY A 948 -7.31 -4.55 -6.51
N LYS A 949 -7.56 -5.33 -5.46
CA LYS A 949 -6.49 -6.11 -4.80
C LYS A 949 -5.81 -7.06 -5.79
N ASP A 950 -6.61 -7.63 -6.69
CA ASP A 950 -6.19 -8.48 -7.80
C ASP A 950 -6.68 -7.91 -9.13
N LEU A 951 -6.08 -8.36 -10.22
CA LEU A 951 -6.46 -7.98 -11.58
C LEU A 951 -7.61 -8.87 -12.05
N SER A 952 -8.79 -8.29 -12.33
CA SER A 952 -9.96 -9.05 -12.77
C SER A 952 -10.60 -8.46 -14.01
N ILE A 953 -11.11 -9.32 -14.91
CA ILE A 953 -11.85 -8.88 -16.08
C ILE A 953 -13.33 -8.75 -15.70
N LYS A 954 -13.88 -7.56 -15.94
CA LYS A 954 -15.30 -7.24 -15.77
C LYS A 954 -15.92 -6.93 -17.13
N TYR A 955 -17.24 -6.93 -17.17
CA TYR A 955 -18.02 -6.75 -18.39
C TYR A 955 -19.18 -5.83 -18.10
N ASP A 956 -19.42 -4.90 -19.03
CA ASP A 956 -20.54 -3.96 -19.00
C ASP A 956 -20.54 -3.01 -17.78
N GLN A 957 -21.25 -1.90 -17.88
CA GLN A 957 -21.47 -0.95 -16.79
C GLN A 957 -22.96 -0.58 -16.75
N PRO A 958 -23.83 -1.46 -16.19
CA PRO A 958 -25.28 -1.32 -16.33
C PRO A 958 -25.83 0.00 -15.78
N ARG A 959 -25.13 0.63 -14.83
CA ARG A 959 -25.51 1.94 -14.27
C ARG A 959 -25.41 3.09 -15.28
N LEU A 960 -24.59 2.94 -16.34
CA LEU A 960 -24.46 3.92 -17.42
C LEU A 960 -25.57 3.82 -18.47
N LYS A 961 -26.32 2.70 -18.51
CA LYS A 961 -27.35 2.48 -19.53
C LYS A 961 -28.39 3.61 -19.61
N PRO A 962 -29.01 4.07 -18.50
CA PRO A 962 -29.98 5.18 -18.56
C PRO A 962 -29.37 6.47 -19.12
N TRP A 963 -28.08 6.72 -18.84
CA TRP A 963 -27.38 7.89 -19.38
C TRP A 963 -27.28 7.83 -20.90
N HIS A 964 -26.88 6.68 -21.45
CA HIS A 964 -26.82 6.51 -22.90
C HIS A 964 -28.20 6.52 -23.57
N ASP A 965 -29.20 5.89 -22.95
CA ASP A 965 -30.57 5.86 -23.49
C ASP A 965 -31.13 7.29 -23.65
N TYR A 966 -30.97 8.14 -22.63
CA TYR A 966 -31.41 9.53 -22.69
C TYR A 966 -30.58 10.39 -23.66
N GLN A 967 -29.26 10.23 -23.66
CA GLN A 967 -28.38 10.93 -24.61
C GLN A 967 -28.78 10.63 -26.05
N MET A 968 -28.99 9.36 -26.40
CA MET A 968 -29.47 8.95 -27.71
C MET A 968 -30.87 9.49 -28.01
N ARG A 969 -31.79 9.45 -27.05
CA ARG A 969 -33.16 9.96 -27.22
C ARG A 969 -33.19 11.46 -27.55
N PHE A 970 -32.40 12.27 -26.85
CA PHE A 970 -32.50 13.74 -26.94
C PHE A 970 -31.57 14.36 -27.96
N THR A 971 -30.41 13.74 -28.22
CA THR A 971 -29.41 14.33 -29.11
C THR A 971 -29.29 13.63 -30.45
N GLY A 972 -29.83 12.41 -30.59
CA GLY A 972 -29.65 11.57 -31.79
C GLY A 972 -28.23 11.05 -31.99
N HIS A 973 -27.35 11.27 -31.01
CA HIS A 973 -25.95 10.87 -31.03
C HIS A 973 -25.56 10.22 -29.70
N ILE A 974 -24.46 9.47 -29.72
CA ILE A 974 -23.90 8.75 -28.58
C ILE A 974 -23.37 9.72 -27.51
#